data_AF-A0A8H5CTH8-F1
#
_entry.id   AF-A0A8H5CTH8-F1
#
_cell.length_a   1.000
_cell.length_b   1.000
_cell.length_c   1.000
_cell.angle_alpha   90.00
_cell.angle_beta   90.00
_cell.angle_gamma   90.00
#
_symmetry.space_group_name_H-M   'P 1'
#
loop_
_entity.id
_entity.type
_entity.pdbx_description
1 polymer ?
#
loop_
_entity_poly.entity_id
_entity_poly.type
_entity_poly.pdbx_seq_one_letter_code
_entity_poly.pdbx_strand_id
1 'polypeptide(L)'
;MLATRRVFSSSHHHLRPWLTTVNPTILVPRFHRMSAHGQAGQVRTAPDSEVEVPESKKPRVEVKGGDSIVSSTIQRNNKVHMQATNQRPKVEPKKSRRKSKLKKIELPEPCSPEDVLWQEIKLVLGANVVEKAIEEGVQLESPFSPQEEVEVVVKSLSPGGDAIAISTNEKHHKTPWAIVVPFSLPGEIIRAKVYRNARMHSVADFVKVIQPNPELRDDSRIQCRYFGKCGGCQYQMLSYESQLSLKREVIVKAYQKFSGLGQMSVPTVLPTIGSPLQYGYRTKITPHFEAASKSLLKKRQQANIDKDEVKEQPDWLNIGFNVVGTRKVLDIEECPIATPIINEALTTERARVIRSAYTFKRGASLILRDSLDPSITLPPDVTSVSDVDQYLSDALSKHVCITSHKASIREKVGGFLFEYPASSFFQNNNSVLVPLTDYVKEAIFPSGAEKPRPTHLVDTYCGSGLFAITLSPYFKTISGIELSVESIRSAQSNVKLNNSLRAIPSYNKLISSSSSTSSPVTSSTEGPDITFKSGTASDIFSSVSSFPRHETVIVIDPPRKGCDEEFIRQVVQFRPAALVYVSCNVHTQARDVGMLLRMVDEAEEKCDETEKRGRYRLESLRGFDLFPQTAHVESVAVLRLI
;
A
#
# COMPACT_ATOMS: atom_id res chain seq x y z
N MET A 1 44.12 3.53 61.01
CA MET A 1 44.68 4.41 59.96
C MET A 1 43.51 4.94 59.13
N LEU A 2 42.82 5.93 59.70
CA LEU A 2 42.75 7.35 59.26
C LEU A 2 41.70 7.50 58.15
N ALA A 3 40.39 7.53 58.46
CA ALA A 3 39.59 8.58 59.14
C ALA A 3 39.45 9.84 58.28
N THR A 4 38.23 10.25 57.89
CA THR A 4 37.29 11.08 58.69
C THR A 4 35.83 10.84 58.23
N ARG A 5 34.87 10.38 59.05
CA ARG A 5 33.97 11.07 60.05
C ARG A 5 33.32 12.36 59.49
N ARG A 6 31.99 12.57 59.47
CA ARG A 6 30.92 12.54 60.53
C ARG A 6 29.53 12.38 59.84
N VAL A 7 28.53 11.58 60.28
CA VAL A 7 27.71 11.48 61.52
C VAL A 7 26.48 12.42 61.55
N PHE A 8 25.28 11.80 61.48
CA PHE A 8 23.94 12.10 62.05
C PHE A 8 23.23 13.43 61.67
N SER A 9 21.90 13.59 61.65
CA SER A 9 20.79 12.92 62.33
C SER A 9 19.44 13.03 61.60
N SER A 10 18.56 12.10 61.94
CA SER A 10 17.10 12.04 61.76
C SER A 10 16.30 13.30 62.13
N SER A 11 15.14 13.49 61.50
CA SER A 11 13.90 13.99 62.15
C SER A 11 12.66 13.64 61.32
N HIS A 12 11.70 12.99 61.98
CA HIS A 12 10.35 12.71 61.49
C HIS A 12 9.50 13.99 61.36
N HIS A 13 8.58 14.02 60.40
CA HIS A 13 7.22 14.50 60.69
C HIS A 13 6.18 13.88 59.73
N HIS A 14 5.16 13.29 60.35
CA HIS A 14 3.89 12.89 59.78
C HIS A 14 3.16 14.06 59.08
N LEU A 15 2.37 13.76 58.05
CA LEU A 15 0.96 14.15 57.90
C LEU A 15 0.36 13.50 56.61
N ARG A 16 -0.71 12.70 56.77
CA ARG A 16 -1.66 12.30 55.70
C ARG A 16 -2.87 13.27 55.71
N PRO A 17 -3.95 13.05 54.94
CA PRO A 17 -4.14 13.39 53.52
C PRO A 17 -5.35 14.36 53.35
N TRP A 18 -5.49 15.02 52.20
CA TRP A 18 -6.73 15.71 51.84
C TRP A 18 -7.30 15.16 50.53
N LEU A 19 -8.48 14.55 50.68
CA LEU A 19 -9.45 14.22 49.65
C LEU A 19 -10.11 15.51 49.15
N THR A 20 -10.17 15.69 47.83
CA THR A 20 -11.23 16.48 47.19
C THR A 20 -11.68 15.78 45.92
N THR A 21 -12.85 15.17 46.03
CA THR A 21 -13.75 14.73 44.97
C THR A 21 -14.18 15.92 44.10
N VAL A 22 -13.98 15.83 42.78
CA VAL A 22 -14.75 16.61 41.81
C VAL A 22 -15.17 15.69 40.67
N ASN A 23 -16.47 15.47 40.58
CA ASN A 23 -17.17 14.73 39.53
C ASN A 23 -17.62 15.73 38.46
N PRO A 24 -17.38 15.49 37.16
CA PRO A 24 -18.24 16.05 36.14
C PRO A 24 -18.91 14.94 35.32
N THR A 25 -20.21 14.85 35.52
CA THR A 25 -21.17 14.14 34.67
C THR A 25 -21.07 14.64 33.23
N ILE A 26 -20.55 13.84 32.30
CA ILE A 26 -20.59 14.14 30.86
C ILE A 26 -21.57 13.19 30.17
N LEU A 27 -22.64 13.78 29.65
CA LEU A 27 -23.61 13.19 28.74
C LEU A 27 -22.91 12.73 27.44
N VAL A 28 -22.98 11.44 27.14
CA VAL A 28 -22.47 10.85 25.89
C VAL A 28 -23.61 10.79 24.86
N PRO A 29 -23.51 11.45 23.69
CA PRO A 29 -24.43 11.19 22.58
C PRO A 29 -24.04 9.89 21.86
N ARG A 30 -25.01 9.00 21.68
CA ARG A 30 -24.89 7.81 20.80
C ARG A 30 -24.63 8.26 19.36
N PHE A 31 -23.46 7.96 18.81
CA PHE A 31 -23.21 8.00 17.37
C PHE A 31 -22.94 6.60 16.84
N HIS A 32 -23.80 6.14 15.93
CA HIS A 32 -23.53 4.98 15.07
C HIS A 32 -22.36 5.33 14.14
N ARG A 33 -21.24 4.61 14.24
CA ARG A 33 -20.13 4.66 13.28
C ARG A 33 -20.18 3.43 12.37
N MET A 34 -20.34 3.67 11.08
CA MET A 34 -20.20 2.66 10.03
C MET A 34 -18.72 2.38 9.72
N SER A 35 -18.45 1.18 9.21
CA SER A 35 -17.15 0.61 8.81
C SER A 35 -16.21 1.62 8.13
N ALA A 36 -14.93 1.61 8.54
CA ALA A 36 -13.87 2.40 7.93
C ALA A 36 -12.80 1.46 7.38
N HIS A 37 -12.88 1.17 6.08
CA HIS A 37 -11.76 0.64 5.30
C HIS A 37 -10.76 1.75 5.01
N GLY A 38 -9.47 1.40 5.05
CA GLY A 38 -8.40 2.17 4.43
C GLY A 38 -8.45 2.01 2.92
N GLN A 39 -9.39 2.70 2.27
CA GLN A 39 -9.23 3.05 0.87
C GLN A 39 -8.36 4.30 0.80
N ALA A 40 -7.41 4.32 -0.14
CA ALA A 40 -6.70 5.52 -0.53
C ALA A 40 -7.75 6.61 -0.80
N GLY A 41 -7.88 7.55 0.13
CA GLY A 41 -8.83 8.64 0.01
C GLY A 41 -8.43 9.49 -1.17
N GLN A 42 -9.40 9.84 -2.01
CA GLN A 42 -9.25 10.91 -2.99
C GLN A 42 -8.51 12.09 -2.35
N VAL A 43 -7.33 12.39 -2.89
CA VAL A 43 -6.49 13.52 -2.49
C VAL A 43 -7.33 14.78 -2.66
N ARG A 44 -7.62 15.47 -1.55
CA ARG A 44 -8.20 16.81 -1.58
C ARG A 44 -7.10 17.78 -1.21
N THR A 45 -6.76 18.62 -2.18
CA THR A 45 -5.65 19.57 -2.15
C THR A 45 -5.98 20.80 -1.32
N ALA A 46 -4.95 21.42 -0.74
CA ALA A 46 -5.04 22.82 -0.36
C ALA A 46 -4.99 23.67 -1.65
N PRO A 47 -5.84 24.70 -1.79
CA PRO A 47 -5.76 25.60 -2.94
C PRO A 47 -4.52 26.49 -2.82
N ASP A 48 -3.75 26.59 -3.90
CA ASP A 48 -2.79 27.67 -4.11
C ASP A 48 -3.58 28.95 -4.45
N SER A 49 -3.06 30.09 -4.00
CA SER A 49 -3.61 31.41 -4.30
C SER A 49 -3.51 31.70 -5.80
N GLU A 50 -4.63 31.75 -6.51
CA GLU A 50 -4.68 32.20 -7.92
C GLU A 50 -5.74 33.27 -8.17
N VAL A 51 -5.32 34.24 -8.97
CA VAL A 51 -6.08 35.31 -9.61
C VAL A 51 -7.02 34.68 -10.64
N GLU A 52 -8.31 35.02 -10.57
CA GLU A 52 -9.35 34.49 -11.47
C GLU A 52 -9.20 35.01 -12.91
N VAL A 53 -9.23 34.09 -13.88
CA VAL A 53 -9.56 34.36 -15.29
C VAL A 53 -10.66 33.37 -15.70
N PRO A 54 -11.74 33.81 -16.39
CA PRO A 54 -12.97 33.02 -16.46
C PRO A 54 -12.92 31.89 -17.52
N GLU A 55 -13.29 30.69 -17.11
CA GLU A 55 -13.43 29.50 -17.98
C GLU A 55 -14.62 29.60 -18.95
N SER A 56 -14.37 29.23 -20.20
CA SER A 56 -15.36 29.09 -21.26
C SER A 56 -16.06 27.71 -21.19
N LYS A 57 -17.39 27.73 -21.26
CA LYS A 57 -18.25 26.53 -21.27
C LYS A 57 -18.08 25.73 -22.57
N LYS A 58 -17.83 24.42 -22.48
CA LYS A 58 -17.96 23.48 -23.60
C LYS A 58 -19.36 22.83 -23.65
N PRO A 59 -19.86 22.48 -24.86
CA PRO A 59 -21.28 22.20 -25.10
C PRO A 59 -21.67 20.74 -24.83
N ARG A 60 -22.95 20.54 -24.55
CA ARG A 60 -23.61 19.25 -24.33
C ARG A 60 -24.06 18.66 -25.67
N VAL A 61 -23.61 17.44 -25.98
CA VAL A 61 -24.07 16.68 -27.15
C VAL A 61 -25.40 16.00 -26.82
N GLU A 62 -26.41 16.27 -27.63
CA GLU A 62 -27.75 15.67 -27.58
C GLU A 62 -27.77 14.30 -28.27
N VAL A 63 -28.45 13.33 -27.65
CA VAL A 63 -28.86 12.08 -28.32
C VAL A 63 -30.37 12.16 -28.49
N LYS A 64 -30.82 12.22 -29.75
CA LYS A 64 -32.24 12.19 -30.13
C LYS A 64 -32.80 10.78 -29.98
N GLY A 65 -33.89 10.66 -29.22
CA GLY A 65 -34.85 9.55 -29.33
C GLY A 65 -36.02 9.96 -30.21
N GLY A 66 -36.55 9.01 -30.99
CA GLY A 66 -37.78 9.14 -31.79
C GLY A 66 -39.01 8.66 -31.03
N ASP A 67 -40.13 9.32 -31.32
CA ASP A 67 -41.42 9.35 -30.61
C ASP A 67 -42.30 8.08 -30.67
N SER A 68 -43.16 7.92 -29.65
CA SER A 68 -44.64 7.86 -29.74
C SER A 68 -45.23 7.50 -28.34
N ILE A 69 -45.88 8.41 -27.60
CA ILE A 69 -47.31 8.86 -27.66
C ILE A 69 -48.27 7.70 -27.31
N VAL A 70 -49.25 7.73 -26.38
CA VAL A 70 -49.86 8.75 -25.48
C VAL A 70 -50.83 8.04 -24.49
N SER A 71 -51.28 8.76 -23.45
CA SER A 71 -52.54 8.61 -22.66
C SER A 71 -52.38 7.88 -21.31
N SER A 72 -52.86 8.35 -20.15
CA SER A 72 -53.71 9.50 -19.78
C SER A 72 -53.62 9.79 -18.27
N THR A 73 -53.61 11.09 -17.98
CA THR A 73 -54.28 11.87 -16.92
C THR A 73 -54.64 11.26 -15.55
N ILE A 74 -54.14 11.95 -14.52
CA ILE A 74 -54.46 11.90 -13.09
C ILE A 74 -55.80 12.59 -12.80
N GLN A 75 -56.65 12.02 -11.93
CA GLN A 75 -57.59 12.79 -11.10
C GLN A 75 -57.59 12.33 -9.64
N ARG A 76 -57.50 13.31 -8.74
CA ARG A 76 -57.64 13.22 -7.29
C ARG A 76 -59.10 13.02 -6.90
N ASN A 77 -59.36 12.31 -5.80
CA ASN A 77 -60.54 12.54 -4.98
C ASN A 77 -60.27 12.32 -3.49
N ASN A 78 -61.04 13.02 -2.65
CA ASN A 78 -60.77 13.35 -1.26
C ASN A 78 -61.99 13.00 -0.39
N LYS A 79 -61.74 12.64 0.90
CA LYS A 79 -62.69 12.52 2.06
C LYS A 79 -63.69 11.32 2.01
N VAL A 80 -64.18 10.71 3.11
CA VAL A 80 -64.64 11.18 4.44
C VAL A 80 -64.56 10.03 5.50
N HIS A 81 -64.47 10.43 6.78
CA HIS A 81 -64.61 9.71 8.06
C HIS A 81 -65.74 8.67 8.19
N MET A 82 -65.52 7.61 8.98
CA MET A 82 -66.45 7.13 10.01
C MET A 82 -65.73 6.48 11.20
N GLN A 83 -66.26 6.73 12.40
CA GLN A 83 -65.80 6.31 13.73
C GLN A 83 -66.11 4.83 14.00
N ALA A 84 -65.28 4.15 14.80
CA ALA A 84 -65.73 3.01 15.59
C ALA A 84 -64.94 2.85 16.90
N THR A 85 -65.66 2.35 17.90
CA THR A 85 -65.50 2.42 19.35
C THR A 85 -64.38 1.54 19.96
N ASN A 86 -63.95 1.96 21.14
CA ASN A 86 -63.08 1.25 22.09
C ASN A 86 -63.84 0.07 22.73
N GLN A 87 -63.21 -1.11 22.85
CA GLN A 87 -63.12 -1.91 24.10
C GLN A 87 -62.35 -3.23 23.88
N ARG A 88 -61.45 -3.55 24.82
CA ARG A 88 -60.55 -4.72 24.84
C ARG A 88 -61.22 -5.93 25.49
N PRO A 89 -60.79 -7.16 25.14
CA PRO A 89 -60.62 -8.22 26.13
C PRO A 89 -59.14 -8.63 26.27
N LYS A 90 -58.75 -8.91 27.52
CA LYS A 90 -57.43 -9.43 27.91
C LYS A 90 -57.27 -10.90 27.48
N VAL A 91 -56.14 -11.24 26.86
CA VAL A 91 -55.63 -12.62 26.73
C VAL A 91 -54.13 -12.64 27.04
N GLU A 92 -53.74 -13.63 27.84
CA GLU A 92 -52.43 -13.87 28.47
C GLU A 92 -51.23 -14.00 27.52
N PRO A 93 -49.97 -13.80 28.00
CA PRO A 93 -48.82 -13.63 27.13
C PRO A 93 -48.27 -14.98 26.65
N LYS A 94 -48.48 -15.29 25.36
CA LYS A 94 -47.66 -16.31 24.67
C LYS A 94 -46.32 -15.70 24.26
N LYS A 95 -45.24 -16.21 24.87
CA LYS A 95 -43.84 -15.96 24.51
C LYS A 95 -43.62 -16.21 23.01
N SER A 96 -43.61 -15.18 22.17
CA SER A 96 -43.08 -15.30 20.81
C SER A 96 -41.57 -15.05 20.85
N ARG A 97 -40.79 -16.13 20.70
CA ARG A 97 -39.37 -16.02 20.32
C ARG A 97 -39.35 -15.25 19.00
N ARG A 98 -39.01 -13.95 19.05
CA ARG A 98 -38.57 -13.21 17.87
C ARG A 98 -37.32 -13.93 17.36
N LYS A 99 -37.48 -14.80 16.36
CA LYS A 99 -36.37 -15.20 15.49
C LYS A 99 -35.87 -13.90 14.88
N SER A 100 -34.76 -13.38 15.41
CA SER A 100 -34.06 -12.28 14.76
C SER A 100 -33.73 -12.77 13.35
N LYS A 101 -34.07 -11.98 12.33
CA LYS A 101 -33.53 -12.20 10.99
C LYS A 101 -32.02 -12.10 11.15
N LEU A 102 -31.31 -13.23 11.16
CA LEU A 102 -29.86 -13.29 11.06
C LEU A 102 -29.49 -12.40 9.87
N LYS A 103 -28.81 -11.27 10.15
CA LYS A 103 -28.25 -10.43 9.09
C LYS A 103 -27.38 -11.35 8.23
N LYS A 104 -27.68 -11.45 6.94
CA LYS A 104 -26.85 -12.18 5.99
C LYS A 104 -25.44 -11.60 6.09
N ILE A 105 -24.49 -12.39 6.59
CA ILE A 105 -23.09 -11.96 6.71
C ILE A 105 -22.53 -11.95 5.29
N GLU A 106 -22.15 -10.77 4.83
CA GLU A 106 -21.45 -10.61 3.56
C GLU A 106 -20.01 -11.11 3.74
N LEU A 107 -19.56 -11.99 2.85
CA LEU A 107 -18.20 -12.49 2.89
C LEU A 107 -17.26 -11.44 2.31
N PRO A 108 -16.03 -11.32 2.83
CA PRO A 108 -15.02 -10.44 2.26
C PRO A 108 -14.75 -10.76 0.79
N GLU A 109 -14.41 -9.74 0.01
CA GLU A 109 -13.96 -9.94 -1.38
C GLU A 109 -12.70 -10.82 -1.40
N PRO A 110 -12.57 -11.79 -2.32
CA PRO A 110 -11.43 -12.68 -2.38
C PRO A 110 -10.10 -11.94 -2.51
N CYS A 111 -9.08 -12.37 -1.76
CA CYS A 111 -7.74 -11.75 -1.70
C CYS A 111 -7.74 -10.29 -1.19
N SER A 112 -8.87 -9.79 -0.67
CA SER A 112 -8.89 -8.52 0.06
C SER A 112 -8.15 -8.66 1.40
N PRO A 113 -7.68 -7.55 2.01
CA PRO A 113 -7.07 -7.61 3.34
C PRO A 113 -7.95 -8.28 4.41
N GLU A 114 -9.27 -8.14 4.29
CA GLU A 114 -10.22 -8.76 5.22
C GLU A 114 -10.39 -10.26 4.95
N ASP A 115 -10.38 -10.72 3.69
CA ASP A 115 -10.34 -12.15 3.36
C ASP A 115 -9.04 -12.79 3.84
N VAL A 116 -7.90 -12.15 3.58
CA VAL A 116 -6.59 -12.63 4.04
C VAL A 116 -6.56 -12.80 5.56
N LEU A 117 -7.00 -11.77 6.30
CA LEU A 117 -7.10 -11.87 7.76
C LEU A 117 -8.08 -12.96 8.20
N TRP A 118 -9.21 -13.12 7.50
CA TRP A 118 -10.17 -14.18 7.78
C TRP A 118 -9.59 -15.58 7.60
N GLN A 119 -8.77 -15.80 6.57
CA GLN A 119 -8.09 -17.09 6.36
C GLN A 119 -7.09 -17.39 7.49
N GLU A 120 -6.36 -16.39 7.96
CA GLU A 120 -5.44 -16.53 9.11
C GLU A 120 -6.21 -16.84 10.40
N ILE A 121 -7.34 -16.17 10.65
CA ILE A 121 -8.19 -16.47 11.80
C ILE A 121 -8.70 -17.92 11.72
N LYS A 122 -9.15 -18.37 10.55
CA LYS A 122 -9.58 -19.77 10.36
C LYS A 122 -8.45 -20.75 10.63
N LEU A 123 -7.22 -20.42 10.25
CA LEU A 123 -6.04 -21.24 10.49
C LEU A 123 -5.68 -21.31 11.97
N VAL A 124 -5.66 -20.16 12.66
CA VAL A 124 -5.30 -20.05 14.08
C VAL A 124 -6.34 -20.70 14.99
N LEU A 125 -7.63 -20.55 14.71
CA LEU A 125 -8.71 -21.16 15.50
C LEU A 125 -8.98 -22.64 15.12
N GLY A 126 -8.59 -23.05 13.92
CA GLY A 126 -8.88 -24.37 13.35
C GLY A 126 -10.20 -24.41 12.58
N ALA A 127 -10.18 -25.06 11.41
CA ALA A 127 -11.33 -25.10 10.49
C ALA A 127 -12.59 -25.68 11.12
N ASN A 128 -12.46 -26.80 11.85
CA ASN A 128 -13.58 -27.49 12.51
C ASN A 128 -14.26 -26.62 13.57
N VAL A 129 -13.47 -25.82 14.32
CA VAL A 129 -13.99 -24.91 15.35
C VAL A 129 -14.81 -23.79 14.70
N VAL A 130 -14.28 -23.22 13.62
CA VAL A 130 -14.95 -22.15 12.88
C VAL A 130 -16.23 -22.66 12.22
N GLU A 131 -16.19 -23.84 11.58
CA GLU A 131 -17.36 -24.43 10.92
C GLU A 131 -18.47 -24.74 11.93
N LYS A 132 -18.13 -25.36 13.06
CA LYS A 132 -19.08 -25.58 14.16
C LYS A 132 -19.68 -24.26 14.69
N ALA A 133 -18.87 -23.23 14.87
CA ALA A 133 -19.34 -21.92 15.34
C ALA A 133 -20.28 -21.22 14.32
N ILE A 134 -20.07 -21.46 13.02
CA ILE A 134 -20.94 -20.98 11.94
C ILE A 134 -22.28 -21.74 11.98
N GLU A 135 -22.25 -23.06 12.11
CA GLU A 135 -23.43 -23.93 12.20
C GLU A 135 -24.29 -23.61 13.42
N GLU A 136 -23.66 -23.38 14.58
CA GLU A 136 -24.31 -23.00 15.83
C GLU A 136 -24.78 -21.53 15.82
N GLY A 137 -24.35 -20.72 14.84
CA GLY A 137 -24.73 -19.31 14.69
C GLY A 137 -24.02 -18.36 15.67
N VAL A 138 -23.05 -18.83 16.44
CA VAL A 138 -22.32 -18.08 17.49
C VAL A 138 -21.12 -17.28 16.96
N GLN A 139 -20.86 -17.33 15.65
CA GLN A 139 -19.74 -16.67 14.97
C GLN A 139 -19.60 -15.15 15.15
N LEU A 140 -20.64 -14.45 15.63
CA LEU A 140 -20.63 -13.01 15.92
C LEU A 140 -20.74 -12.71 17.42
N GLU A 141 -20.87 -13.75 18.25
CA GLU A 141 -21.04 -13.63 19.70
C GLU A 141 -19.67 -13.50 20.36
N SER A 142 -19.06 -12.32 20.22
CA SER A 142 -17.81 -12.02 20.90
C SER A 142 -17.97 -12.15 22.42
N PRO A 143 -17.04 -12.82 23.12
CA PRO A 143 -17.06 -12.90 24.57
C PRO A 143 -16.63 -11.60 25.25
N PHE A 144 -16.20 -10.60 24.48
CA PHE A 144 -15.60 -9.37 24.99
C PHE A 144 -16.50 -8.14 24.78
N SER A 145 -16.61 -7.35 25.83
CA SER A 145 -17.23 -6.04 25.76
C SER A 145 -16.30 -5.02 25.11
N PRO A 146 -16.83 -4.03 24.35
CA PRO A 146 -16.03 -2.90 23.91
C PRO A 146 -15.37 -2.21 25.12
N GLN A 147 -14.11 -1.83 24.95
CA GLN A 147 -13.21 -1.23 25.94
C GLN A 147 -12.69 -2.18 27.03
N GLU A 148 -13.01 -3.46 26.98
CA GLU A 148 -12.45 -4.46 27.89
C GLU A 148 -10.95 -4.65 27.64
N GLU A 149 -10.16 -4.67 28.73
CA GLU A 149 -8.74 -5.01 28.69
C GLU A 149 -8.56 -6.51 28.93
N VAL A 150 -7.77 -7.14 28.07
CA VAL A 150 -7.53 -8.58 28.06
C VAL A 150 -6.04 -8.86 28.08
N GLU A 151 -5.64 -9.90 28.78
CA GLU A 151 -4.28 -10.44 28.76
C GLU A 151 -4.27 -11.71 27.93
N VAL A 152 -3.46 -11.73 26.88
CA VAL A 152 -3.45 -12.82 25.90
C VAL A 152 -2.04 -13.18 25.48
N VAL A 153 -1.86 -14.45 25.10
CA VAL A 153 -0.63 -14.97 24.51
C VAL A 153 -0.74 -14.90 23.00
N VAL A 154 0.20 -14.21 22.36
CA VAL A 154 0.25 -14.09 20.91
C VAL A 154 0.67 -15.42 20.28
N LYS A 155 -0.06 -15.86 19.25
CA LYS A 155 0.20 -17.13 18.55
C LYS A 155 0.93 -16.95 17.23
N SER A 156 0.54 -15.97 16.44
CA SER A 156 1.11 -15.75 15.10
C SER A 156 1.02 -14.28 14.69
N LEU A 157 1.63 -13.95 13.55
CA LEU A 157 1.45 -12.69 12.85
C LEU A 157 0.60 -12.91 11.59
N SER A 158 -0.31 -11.98 11.35
CA SER A 158 -0.99 -11.85 10.06
C SER A 158 -0.04 -11.30 8.99
N PRO A 159 -0.33 -11.47 7.69
CA PRO A 159 0.41 -10.82 6.62
C PRO A 159 0.46 -9.29 6.70
N GLY A 160 -0.49 -8.67 7.42
CA GLY A 160 -0.50 -7.22 7.67
C GLY A 160 0.46 -6.75 8.76
N GLY A 161 1.14 -7.67 9.45
CA GLY A 161 2.02 -7.38 10.59
C GLY A 161 1.30 -7.25 11.93
N ASP A 162 -0.03 -7.40 11.96
CA ASP A 162 -0.79 -7.47 13.21
C ASP A 162 -0.70 -8.86 13.82
N ALA A 163 -0.58 -8.92 15.13
CA ALA A 163 -0.53 -10.14 15.91
C ALA A 163 -1.90 -10.76 16.07
N ILE A 164 -1.96 -12.09 16.05
CA ILE A 164 -3.17 -12.87 16.32
C ILE A 164 -2.95 -13.68 17.59
N ALA A 165 -3.73 -13.37 18.62
CA ALA A 165 -3.78 -14.12 19.86
C ALA A 165 -5.08 -14.92 19.94
N ILE A 166 -5.08 -15.99 20.76
CA ILE A 166 -6.29 -16.77 21.04
C ILE A 166 -6.67 -16.52 22.49
N SER A 167 -7.91 -16.09 22.72
CA SER A 167 -8.50 -16.15 24.04
C SER A 167 -9.02 -17.56 24.31
N THR A 168 -8.49 -18.18 25.35
CA THR A 168 -8.99 -19.44 25.91
C THR A 168 -9.68 -19.21 27.26
N ASN A 169 -10.12 -17.99 27.55
CA ASN A 169 -10.64 -17.65 28.87
C ASN A 169 -11.91 -18.46 29.19
N GLU A 170 -11.72 -19.53 29.97
CA GLU A 170 -12.77 -20.47 30.37
C GLU A 170 -13.93 -19.80 31.13
N LYS A 171 -13.66 -18.61 31.73
CA LYS A 171 -14.67 -17.84 32.47
C LYS A 171 -15.79 -17.26 31.58
N HIS A 172 -15.58 -17.14 30.27
CA HIS A 172 -16.47 -16.37 29.41
C HIS A 172 -16.96 -17.08 28.13
N HIS A 173 -16.29 -18.14 27.64
CA HIS A 173 -16.75 -18.84 26.42
C HIS A 173 -16.17 -20.25 26.25
N LYS A 174 -16.97 -21.20 25.73
CA LYS A 174 -16.48 -22.54 25.33
C LYS A 174 -15.75 -22.54 23.99
N THR A 175 -16.04 -21.58 23.13
CA THR A 175 -15.47 -21.50 21.77
C THR A 175 -14.25 -20.58 21.76
N PRO A 176 -13.08 -21.02 21.29
CA PRO A 176 -11.90 -20.17 21.09
C PRO A 176 -12.22 -18.93 20.25
N TRP A 177 -11.64 -17.79 20.62
CA TRP A 177 -11.89 -16.51 19.96
C TRP A 177 -10.57 -15.78 19.66
N ALA A 178 -10.41 -15.27 18.44
CA ALA A 178 -9.18 -14.58 18.04
C ALA A 178 -9.18 -13.11 18.48
N ILE A 179 -8.02 -12.59 18.84
CA ILE A 179 -7.81 -11.16 19.13
C ILE A 179 -6.66 -10.65 18.26
N VAL A 180 -6.98 -9.67 17.42
CA VAL A 180 -6.02 -9.03 16.49
C VAL A 180 -5.48 -7.76 17.14
N VAL A 181 -4.16 -7.68 17.30
CA VAL A 181 -3.48 -6.59 18.03
C VAL A 181 -2.22 -6.14 17.30
N PRO A 182 -2.02 -4.83 17.05
CA PRO A 182 -0.80 -4.34 16.42
C PRO A 182 0.41 -4.41 17.36
N PHE A 183 1.62 -4.22 16.81
CA PHE A 183 2.89 -4.01 17.55
C PHE A 183 3.28 -5.10 18.56
N SER A 184 2.77 -6.30 18.39
CA SER A 184 3.02 -7.46 19.25
C SER A 184 3.59 -8.61 18.43
N LEU A 185 4.33 -9.53 19.07
CA LEU A 185 5.06 -10.60 18.40
C LEU A 185 4.66 -11.99 18.93
N PRO A 186 4.81 -13.06 18.13
CA PRO A 186 4.52 -14.43 18.56
C PRO A 186 5.27 -14.80 19.84
N GLY A 187 4.58 -15.48 20.75
CA GLY A 187 5.13 -15.88 22.05
C GLY A 187 5.06 -14.81 23.14
N GLU A 188 4.70 -13.56 22.82
CA GLU A 188 4.53 -12.52 23.83
C GLU A 188 3.24 -12.69 24.66
N ILE A 189 3.30 -12.30 25.92
CA ILE A 189 2.11 -12.01 26.73
C ILE A 189 1.88 -10.51 26.70
N ILE A 190 0.72 -10.10 26.21
CA ILE A 190 0.37 -8.69 26.02
C ILE A 190 -0.91 -8.33 26.74
N ARG A 191 -1.03 -7.05 27.09
CA ARG A 191 -2.32 -6.44 27.42
C ARG A 191 -2.85 -5.69 26.22
N ALA A 192 -4.09 -5.97 25.85
CA ALA A 192 -4.77 -5.35 24.72
C ALA A 192 -6.16 -4.84 25.12
N LYS A 193 -6.65 -3.79 24.48
CA LYS A 193 -7.95 -3.19 24.77
C LYS A 193 -8.91 -3.35 23.59
N VAL A 194 -9.94 -4.18 23.73
CA VAL A 194 -10.88 -4.48 22.65
C VAL A 194 -11.67 -3.21 22.29
N TYR A 195 -11.75 -2.87 21.01
CA TYR A 195 -12.56 -1.74 20.55
C TYR A 195 -13.57 -2.11 19.46
N ARG A 196 -13.38 -3.25 18.78
CA ARG A 196 -14.28 -3.74 17.73
C ARG A 196 -14.42 -5.26 17.79
N ASN A 197 -15.63 -5.75 17.63
CA ASN A 197 -15.94 -7.16 17.48
C ASN A 197 -16.37 -7.46 16.04
N ALA A 198 -15.90 -8.58 15.50
CA ALA A 198 -16.17 -9.04 14.15
C ALA A 198 -16.37 -10.57 14.15
N ARG A 199 -16.45 -11.19 12.97
CA ARG A 199 -16.70 -12.62 12.85
C ARG A 199 -15.52 -13.44 13.39
N MET A 200 -15.76 -14.23 14.43
CA MET A 200 -14.77 -15.07 15.14
C MET A 200 -13.55 -14.34 15.70
N HIS A 201 -13.55 -13.00 15.70
CA HIS A 201 -12.42 -12.24 16.23
C HIS A 201 -12.82 -10.87 16.77
N SER A 202 -11.97 -10.35 17.63
CA SER A 202 -11.99 -8.97 18.10
C SER A 202 -10.75 -8.24 17.62
N VAL A 203 -10.87 -6.94 17.39
CA VAL A 203 -9.73 -6.05 17.16
C VAL A 203 -9.52 -5.21 18.41
N ALA A 204 -8.27 -5.11 18.83
CA ALA A 204 -7.89 -4.46 20.07
C ALA A 204 -6.70 -3.51 19.86
N ASP A 205 -6.68 -2.43 20.64
CA ASP A 205 -5.55 -1.53 20.73
C ASP A 205 -4.45 -2.19 21.57
N PHE A 206 -3.20 -2.01 21.14
CA PHE A 206 -2.04 -2.40 21.93
C PHE A 206 -1.93 -1.50 23.17
N VAL A 207 -1.83 -2.09 24.36
CA VAL A 207 -1.62 -1.34 25.62
C VAL A 207 -0.18 -1.45 26.08
N LYS A 208 0.31 -2.68 26.29
CA LYS A 208 1.70 -2.95 26.67
C LYS A 208 2.06 -4.42 26.51
N VAL A 209 3.36 -4.70 26.40
CA VAL A 209 3.91 -6.04 26.61
C VAL A 209 4.05 -6.30 28.12
N ILE A 210 3.55 -7.46 28.56
CA ILE A 210 3.73 -7.96 29.94
C ILE A 210 4.97 -8.85 30.00
N GLN A 211 5.10 -9.76 29.04
CA GLN A 211 6.25 -10.64 28.87
C GLN A 211 6.71 -10.62 27.41
N PRO A 212 7.90 -10.07 27.11
CA PRO A 212 8.42 -10.02 25.75
C PRO A 212 8.94 -11.39 25.28
N ASN A 213 9.01 -11.58 23.96
CA ASN A 213 9.76 -12.66 23.35
C ASN A 213 11.20 -12.17 23.09
N PRO A 214 12.20 -12.59 23.89
CA PRO A 214 13.57 -12.08 23.78
C PRO A 214 14.31 -12.53 22.51
N GLU A 215 13.81 -13.55 21.80
CA GLU A 215 14.40 -13.99 20.54
C GLU A 215 14.04 -13.06 19.38
N LEU A 216 12.84 -12.44 19.43
CA LEU A 216 12.33 -11.59 18.37
C LEU A 216 12.38 -10.10 18.71
N ARG A 217 11.94 -9.72 19.91
CA ARG A 217 11.81 -8.31 20.32
C ARG A 217 13.13 -7.76 20.84
N ASP A 218 13.57 -6.67 20.24
CA ASP A 218 14.58 -5.78 20.78
C ASP A 218 14.17 -4.32 20.55
N ASP A 219 13.67 -3.68 21.61
CA ASP A 219 13.19 -2.30 21.53
C ASP A 219 14.32 -1.28 21.33
N SER A 220 15.60 -1.65 21.54
CA SER A 220 16.75 -0.75 21.27
C SER A 220 16.94 -0.44 19.78
N ARG A 221 16.32 -1.24 18.89
CA ARG A 221 16.32 -1.04 17.43
C ARG A 221 15.32 0.01 16.98
N ILE A 222 14.37 0.39 17.83
CA ILE A 222 13.31 1.34 17.49
C ILE A 222 13.91 2.74 17.38
N GLN A 223 14.00 3.25 16.14
CA GLN A 223 14.49 4.61 15.87
C GLN A 223 13.38 5.66 15.89
N CYS A 224 12.11 5.26 15.73
CA CYS A 224 11.00 6.19 15.67
C CYS A 224 10.30 6.32 17.03
N ARG A 225 10.31 7.54 17.59
CA ARG A 225 9.61 7.86 18.85
C ARG A 225 8.08 7.68 18.80
N TYR A 226 7.50 7.58 17.60
CA TYR A 226 6.06 7.36 17.39
C TYR A 226 5.69 5.90 17.09
N PHE A 227 6.69 5.01 17.04
CA PHE A 227 6.45 3.58 16.90
C PHE A 227 5.55 3.08 18.05
N GLY A 228 4.63 2.16 17.76
CA GLY A 228 3.59 1.74 18.71
C GLY A 228 2.33 2.63 18.71
N LYS A 229 2.32 3.75 17.97
CA LYS A 229 1.15 4.62 17.80
C LYS A 229 0.86 4.95 16.34
N CYS A 230 1.89 5.36 15.58
CA CYS A 230 1.76 5.67 14.16
C CYS A 230 1.46 4.39 13.37
N GLY A 231 0.49 4.44 12.43
CA GLY A 231 0.16 3.30 11.57
C GLY A 231 1.17 2.98 10.47
N GLY A 232 2.33 3.66 10.43
CA GLY A 232 3.27 3.60 9.31
C GLY A 232 4.25 2.42 9.32
N CYS A 233 4.75 1.99 10.47
CA CYS A 233 5.75 0.92 10.60
C CYS A 233 5.25 -0.14 11.57
N GLN A 234 5.53 -1.42 11.28
CA GLN A 234 5.09 -2.56 12.11
C GLN A 234 6.27 -3.28 12.78
N TYR A 235 7.48 -3.20 12.23
CA TYR A 235 8.56 -4.15 12.53
C TYR A 235 9.83 -3.55 13.14
N GLN A 236 9.83 -2.31 13.63
CA GLN A 236 11.06 -1.66 14.12
C GLN A 236 11.74 -2.37 15.31
N MET A 237 11.01 -3.22 16.03
CA MET A 237 11.54 -4.03 17.15
C MET A 237 12.21 -5.33 16.69
N LEU A 238 12.07 -5.73 15.43
CA LEU A 238 12.63 -6.97 14.87
C LEU A 238 14.02 -6.74 14.28
N SER A 239 14.87 -7.76 14.31
CA SER A 239 16.08 -7.77 13.48
C SER A 239 15.71 -7.72 12.00
N TYR A 240 16.57 -7.17 11.16
CA TYR A 240 16.26 -7.03 9.73
C TYR A 240 16.09 -8.40 9.05
N GLU A 241 16.89 -9.39 9.42
CA GLU A 241 16.78 -10.77 8.94
C GLU A 241 15.42 -11.40 9.28
N SER A 242 14.90 -11.08 10.46
CA SER A 242 13.57 -11.53 10.90
C SER A 242 12.48 -10.89 10.03
N GLN A 243 12.61 -9.60 9.69
CA GLN A 243 11.68 -8.93 8.78
C GLN A 243 11.67 -9.61 7.40
N LEU A 244 12.84 -9.89 6.83
CA LEU A 244 12.95 -10.55 5.52
C LEU A 244 12.37 -11.97 5.54
N SER A 245 12.56 -12.70 6.63
CA SER A 245 12.03 -14.06 6.84
C SER A 245 10.50 -14.05 6.93
N LEU A 246 9.91 -13.11 7.69
CA LEU A 246 8.46 -12.94 7.76
C LEU A 246 7.86 -12.58 6.40
N LYS A 247 8.50 -11.68 5.65
CA LYS A 247 8.08 -11.30 4.29
C LYS A 247 8.10 -12.49 3.32
N ARG A 248 9.11 -13.36 3.44
CA ARG A 248 9.18 -14.61 2.67
C ARG A 248 8.02 -15.55 3.03
N GLU A 249 7.74 -15.70 4.32
CA GLU A 249 6.64 -16.54 4.82
C GLU A 249 5.27 -16.08 4.29
N VAL A 250 5.06 -14.77 4.18
CA VAL A 250 3.84 -14.19 3.58
C VAL A 250 3.63 -14.67 2.14
N ILE A 251 4.70 -14.73 1.33
CA ILE A 251 4.62 -15.26 -0.05
C ILE A 251 4.32 -16.76 -0.03
N VAL A 252 4.98 -17.53 0.83
CA VAL A 252 4.74 -18.98 0.97
C VAL A 252 3.28 -19.26 1.27
N LYS A 253 2.73 -18.60 2.31
CA LYS A 253 1.31 -18.76 2.70
C LYS A 253 0.36 -18.31 1.60
N ALA A 254 0.70 -17.23 0.89
CA ALA A 254 -0.13 -16.74 -0.20
C ALA A 254 -0.28 -17.79 -1.32
N TYR A 255 0.82 -18.39 -1.77
CA TYR A 255 0.76 -19.43 -2.81
C TYR A 255 0.11 -20.72 -2.32
N GLN A 256 0.36 -21.16 -1.08
CA GLN A 256 -0.32 -22.32 -0.51
C GLN A 256 -1.84 -22.14 -0.46
N LYS A 257 -2.31 -20.91 -0.21
CA LYS A 257 -3.72 -20.65 0.06
C LYS A 257 -4.53 -20.22 -1.17
N PHE A 258 -3.97 -19.34 -2.00
CA PHE A 258 -4.72 -18.63 -3.04
C PHE A 258 -4.41 -19.11 -4.45
N SER A 259 -3.30 -19.83 -4.67
CA SER A 259 -2.95 -20.27 -6.03
C SER A 259 -3.85 -21.40 -6.54
N GLY A 260 -4.33 -22.28 -5.66
CA GLY A 260 -5.03 -23.51 -6.07
C GLY A 260 -4.12 -24.48 -6.86
N LEU A 261 -2.79 -24.35 -6.72
CA LEU A 261 -1.80 -25.24 -7.31
C LEU A 261 -1.45 -26.36 -6.31
N GLY A 262 -1.09 -27.53 -6.85
CA GLY A 262 -0.52 -28.61 -6.04
C GLY A 262 0.86 -28.22 -5.47
N GLN A 263 1.23 -28.79 -4.32
CA GLN A 263 2.47 -28.44 -3.63
C GLN A 263 3.73 -28.66 -4.49
N MET A 264 3.72 -29.64 -5.39
CA MET A 264 4.83 -29.92 -6.32
C MET A 264 4.95 -28.91 -7.47
N SER A 265 3.90 -28.14 -7.75
CA SER A 265 3.87 -27.15 -8.83
C SER A 265 4.37 -25.78 -8.39
N VAL A 266 4.49 -25.54 -7.08
CA VAL A 266 5.00 -24.29 -6.51
C VAL A 266 6.47 -24.49 -6.12
N PRO A 267 7.43 -23.76 -6.72
CA PRO A 267 8.82 -23.88 -6.34
C PRO A 267 9.04 -23.35 -4.92
N THR A 268 10.14 -23.77 -4.29
CA THR A 268 10.56 -23.17 -3.02
C THR A 268 10.74 -21.67 -3.19
N VAL A 269 10.00 -20.88 -2.41
CA VAL A 269 10.13 -19.42 -2.39
C VAL A 269 11.55 -19.07 -1.95
N LEU A 270 12.27 -18.30 -2.75
CA LEU A 270 13.65 -17.89 -2.50
C LEU A 270 13.72 -16.86 -1.35
N PRO A 271 14.89 -16.68 -0.71
CA PRO A 271 15.08 -15.63 0.28
C PRO A 271 14.69 -14.24 -0.25
N THR A 272 14.01 -13.44 0.58
CA THR A 272 13.65 -12.06 0.25
C THR A 272 14.91 -11.22 0.08
N ILE A 273 15.02 -10.48 -1.03
CA ILE A 273 16.08 -9.51 -1.23
C ILE A 273 15.78 -8.28 -0.38
N GLY A 274 16.71 -7.93 0.51
CA GLY A 274 16.61 -6.75 1.35
C GLY A 274 16.86 -5.46 0.58
N SER A 275 16.31 -4.36 1.09
CA SER A 275 16.64 -3.02 0.65
C SER A 275 18.07 -2.66 1.07
N PRO A 276 18.85 -1.98 0.21
CA PRO A 276 20.13 -1.42 0.62
C PRO A 276 20.02 -0.42 1.77
N LEU A 277 18.88 0.29 1.90
CA LEU A 277 18.62 1.25 2.96
C LEU A 277 17.39 0.84 3.79
N GLN A 278 17.59 0.65 5.11
CA GLN A 278 16.51 0.28 6.03
C GLN A 278 15.77 1.49 6.64
N TYR A 279 16.41 2.65 6.59
CA TYR A 279 15.93 3.97 7.04
C TYR A 279 16.36 5.01 6.00
N GLY A 280 15.75 6.19 6.01
CA GLY A 280 16.10 7.23 5.04
C GLY A 280 15.85 6.85 3.57
N TYR A 281 15.04 5.82 3.29
CA TYR A 281 14.83 5.30 1.94
C TYR A 281 13.61 5.91 1.25
N ARG A 282 12.66 6.43 2.03
CA ARG A 282 11.32 6.76 1.54
C ARG A 282 11.32 8.15 0.91
N THR A 283 11.28 8.19 -0.41
CA THR A 283 11.36 9.42 -1.24
C THR A 283 10.04 10.18 -1.36
N LYS A 284 8.95 9.68 -0.77
CA LYS A 284 7.67 10.40 -0.73
C LYS A 284 6.91 10.12 0.56
N ILE A 285 6.46 11.20 1.19
CA ILE A 285 5.52 11.17 2.30
C ILE A 285 4.38 12.16 2.09
N THR A 286 3.22 11.86 2.68
CA THR A 286 2.05 12.74 2.61
C THR A 286 1.41 12.95 3.99
N PRO A 287 2.04 13.74 4.89
CA PRO A 287 1.44 14.12 6.16
C PRO A 287 0.11 14.84 5.96
N HIS A 288 -0.82 14.67 6.88
CA HIS A 288 -2.15 15.27 6.84
C HIS A 288 -2.38 16.12 8.08
N PHE A 289 -3.28 17.10 7.97
CA PHE A 289 -3.77 17.88 9.10
C PHE A 289 -5.26 18.15 8.95
N GLU A 290 -5.93 18.40 10.07
CA GLU A 290 -7.33 18.83 10.10
C GLU A 290 -7.41 20.36 10.12
N ALA A 291 -8.50 20.94 9.59
CA ALA A 291 -8.74 22.38 9.71
C ALA A 291 -9.48 22.73 11.01
N ALA A 292 -9.33 23.98 11.44
CA ALA A 292 -10.02 24.50 12.62
C ALA A 292 -11.53 24.28 12.53
N SER A 293 -12.13 23.82 13.63
CA SER A 293 -13.59 23.66 13.70
C SER A 293 -14.30 25.02 13.58
N LYS A 294 -15.55 25.02 13.07
CA LYS A 294 -16.38 26.23 12.97
C LYS A 294 -16.52 26.97 14.31
N SER A 295 -16.57 26.22 15.42
CA SER A 295 -16.67 26.78 16.77
C SER A 295 -15.40 27.53 17.17
N LEU A 296 -14.22 27.00 16.83
CA LEU A 296 -12.93 27.67 17.08
C LEU A 296 -12.80 28.95 16.27
N LEU A 297 -13.17 28.91 14.98
CA LEU A 297 -13.16 30.08 14.10
C LEU A 297 -14.06 31.21 14.64
N LYS A 298 -15.26 30.88 15.13
CA LYS A 298 -16.17 31.87 15.75
C LYS A 298 -15.59 32.48 17.03
N LYS A 299 -15.00 31.65 17.92
CA LYS A 299 -14.37 32.14 19.15
C LYS A 299 -13.22 33.12 18.84
N ARG A 300 -12.41 32.83 17.83
CA ARG A 300 -11.30 33.71 17.43
C ARG A 300 -11.78 35.03 16.83
N GLN A 301 -12.83 34.98 15.99
CA GLN A 301 -13.47 36.19 15.45
C GLN A 301 -14.03 37.08 16.56
N GLN A 302 -14.67 36.50 17.59
CA GLN A 302 -15.16 37.26 18.74
C GLN A 302 -14.06 37.88 19.59
N ALA A 303 -12.87 37.28 19.59
CA ALA A 303 -11.71 37.79 20.31
C ALA A 303 -10.93 38.89 19.54
N ASN A 304 -11.38 39.29 18.33
CA ASN A 304 -10.69 40.26 17.45
C ASN A 304 -9.20 39.94 17.21
N ILE A 305 -8.81 38.67 17.26
CA ILE A 305 -7.42 38.25 17.01
C ILE A 305 -7.23 38.13 15.50
N ASP A 306 -6.19 38.79 14.98
CA ASP A 306 -5.90 38.82 13.55
C ASP A 306 -5.62 37.42 12.96
N LYS A 307 -5.84 37.27 11.65
CA LYS A 307 -5.76 35.97 10.96
C LYS A 307 -4.34 35.40 10.89
N ASP A 308 -3.32 36.25 10.87
CA ASP A 308 -1.94 35.87 10.52
C ASP A 308 -0.99 35.77 11.73
N GLU A 309 -1.47 36.03 12.94
CA GLU A 309 -0.69 35.91 14.18
C GLU A 309 -0.86 34.54 14.86
N VAL A 310 -0.34 33.49 14.24
CA VAL A 310 -0.12 32.20 14.93
C VAL A 310 1.39 31.99 15.07
N LYS A 311 1.91 32.29 16.25
CA LYS A 311 3.35 32.13 16.59
C LYS A 311 3.69 30.72 17.06
N GLU A 312 2.74 30.04 17.69
CA GLU A 312 2.90 28.70 18.25
C GLU A 312 1.81 27.75 17.72
N GLN A 313 2.12 26.46 17.66
CA GLN A 313 1.19 25.43 17.19
C GLN A 313 -0.04 25.35 18.11
N PRO A 314 -1.27 25.52 17.60
CA PRO A 314 -2.47 25.38 18.42
C PRO A 314 -2.66 23.94 18.90
N ASP A 315 -3.15 23.75 20.14
CA ASP A 315 -3.37 22.42 20.77
C ASP A 315 -4.23 21.43 19.96
N TRP A 316 -5.11 21.95 19.10
CA TRP A 316 -6.01 21.14 18.29
C TRP A 316 -5.38 20.68 16.96
N LEU A 317 -4.30 21.34 16.52
CA LEU A 317 -3.68 21.10 15.22
C LEU A 317 -2.61 20.02 15.36
N ASN A 318 -2.87 18.87 14.77
CA ASN A 318 -1.86 17.83 14.56
C ASN A 318 -1.51 17.77 13.06
N ILE A 319 -0.22 17.62 12.76
CA ILE A 319 0.30 17.47 11.40
C ILE A 319 1.11 16.18 11.37
N GLY A 320 0.70 15.19 10.59
CA GLY A 320 1.41 13.91 10.56
C GLY A 320 0.59 12.78 9.93
N PHE A 321 0.68 11.59 10.51
CA PHE A 321 0.00 10.39 10.00
C PHE A 321 -1.07 9.91 10.96
N ASN A 322 -1.92 8.99 10.52
CA ASN A 322 -2.97 8.47 11.37
C ASN A 322 -2.40 7.58 12.50
N VAL A 323 -3.00 7.70 13.68
CA VAL A 323 -2.86 6.70 14.75
C VAL A 323 -3.41 5.37 14.23
N VAL A 324 -2.69 4.27 14.47
CA VAL A 324 -3.08 2.92 14.06
C VAL A 324 -4.54 2.63 14.42
N GLY A 325 -5.27 1.97 13.53
CA GLY A 325 -6.69 1.62 13.75
C GLY A 325 -7.68 2.79 13.75
N THR A 326 -7.23 4.05 13.57
CA THR A 326 -8.10 5.23 13.60
C THR A 326 -7.84 6.18 12.42
N ARG A 327 -8.71 7.19 12.27
CA ARG A 327 -8.50 8.34 11.35
C ARG A 327 -7.97 9.59 12.05
N LYS A 328 -7.57 9.46 13.33
CA LYS A 328 -7.07 10.60 14.10
C LYS A 328 -5.62 10.85 13.69
N VAL A 329 -5.31 12.09 13.33
CA VAL A 329 -3.95 12.51 13.02
C VAL A 329 -3.11 12.52 14.30
N LEU A 330 -1.97 11.84 14.26
CA LEU A 330 -0.87 11.92 15.21
C LEU A 330 0.07 13.02 14.75
N ASP A 331 0.43 13.93 15.65
CA ASP A 331 1.41 14.96 15.34
C ASP A 331 2.82 14.35 15.25
N ILE A 332 3.48 14.56 14.12
CA ILE A 332 4.77 13.95 13.76
C ILE A 332 5.68 15.01 13.14
N GLU A 333 6.78 15.26 13.82
CA GLU A 333 7.80 16.24 13.43
C GLU A 333 8.89 15.62 12.53
N GLU A 334 9.09 14.30 12.61
CA GLU A 334 10.12 13.58 11.85
C GLU A 334 9.69 12.15 11.55
N CYS A 335 10.11 11.63 10.38
CA CYS A 335 9.94 10.24 10.00
C CYS A 335 11.30 9.60 9.64
N PRO A 336 11.87 8.72 10.49
CA PRO A 336 13.20 8.14 10.24
C PRO A 336 13.33 7.30 8.96
N ILE A 337 12.21 6.79 8.42
CA ILE A 337 12.23 6.08 7.14
C ILE A 337 12.21 7.02 5.94
N ALA A 338 11.84 8.29 6.11
CA ALA A 338 11.87 9.32 5.06
C ALA A 338 13.29 9.86 4.88
N THR A 339 13.61 10.30 3.66
CA THR A 339 14.94 10.84 3.34
C THR A 339 15.23 12.10 4.18
N PRO A 340 16.51 12.42 4.45
CA PRO A 340 16.88 13.60 5.23
C PRO A 340 16.29 14.91 4.68
N ILE A 341 16.30 15.10 3.35
CA ILE A 341 15.77 16.31 2.70
C ILE A 341 14.26 16.47 2.92
N ILE A 342 13.52 15.36 3.02
CA ILE A 342 12.10 15.39 3.35
C ILE A 342 11.88 15.81 4.80
N ASN A 343 12.69 15.34 5.76
CA ASN A 343 12.56 15.74 7.17
C ASN A 343 12.92 17.22 7.38
N GLU A 344 13.91 17.73 6.65
CA GLU A 344 14.22 19.16 6.61
C GLU A 344 13.04 19.98 6.07
N ALA A 345 12.49 19.58 4.92
CA ALA A 345 11.33 20.24 4.33
C ALA A 345 10.06 20.11 5.18
N LEU A 346 9.87 19.00 5.90
CA LEU A 346 8.74 18.80 6.81
C LEU A 346 8.73 19.85 7.92
N THR A 347 9.89 20.22 8.45
CA THR A 347 10.01 21.29 9.45
C THR A 347 9.47 22.62 8.90
N THR A 348 9.87 22.97 7.68
CA THR A 348 9.45 24.20 7.01
C THR A 348 7.95 24.19 6.67
N GLU A 349 7.46 23.09 6.12
CA GLU A 349 6.05 22.92 5.76
C GLU A 349 5.13 22.93 6.99
N ARG A 350 5.58 22.33 8.11
CA ARG A 350 4.86 22.41 9.39
C ARG A 350 4.72 23.86 9.85
N ALA A 351 5.81 24.64 9.82
CA ALA A 351 5.78 26.05 10.21
C ALA A 351 4.80 26.87 9.33
N ARG A 352 4.75 26.59 8.02
CA ARG A 352 3.78 27.20 7.10
C ARG A 352 2.34 26.85 7.48
N VAL A 353 2.05 25.57 7.74
CA VAL A 353 0.70 25.13 8.14
C VAL A 353 0.29 25.74 9.48
N ILE A 354 1.21 25.82 10.45
CA ILE A 354 0.96 26.43 11.77
C ILE A 354 0.60 27.92 11.61
N ARG A 355 1.41 28.68 10.86
CA ARG A 355 1.17 30.11 10.63
C ARG A 355 -0.21 30.36 9.99
N SER A 356 -0.61 29.47 9.08
CA SER A 356 -1.87 29.58 8.35
C SER A 356 -3.00 28.71 8.93
N ALA A 357 -2.89 28.22 10.17
CA ALA A 357 -3.79 27.20 10.73
C ALA A 357 -5.29 27.55 10.66
N TYR A 358 -5.63 28.84 10.76
CA TYR A 358 -7.02 29.33 10.74
C TYR A 358 -7.50 29.77 9.34
N THR A 359 -6.63 29.79 8.33
CA THR A 359 -7.01 30.19 6.96
C THR A 359 -7.59 29.02 6.17
N PHE A 360 -7.21 27.78 6.53
CA PHE A 360 -7.69 26.57 5.87
C PHE A 360 -9.19 26.34 6.11
N LYS A 361 -9.97 26.24 5.02
CA LYS A 361 -11.40 25.90 5.08
C LYS A 361 -11.65 24.41 5.39
N ARG A 362 -10.68 23.55 5.07
CA ARG A 362 -10.73 22.09 5.20
C ARG A 362 -9.33 21.56 5.49
N GLY A 363 -9.25 20.41 6.15
CA GLY A 363 -7.98 19.68 6.29
C GLY A 363 -7.43 19.27 4.93
N ALA A 364 -6.13 19.10 4.85
CA ALA A 364 -5.43 18.75 3.62
C ALA A 364 -4.31 17.75 3.89
N SER A 365 -3.81 17.14 2.81
CA SER A 365 -2.57 16.37 2.83
C SER A 365 -1.48 17.19 2.17
N LEU A 366 -0.34 17.29 2.84
CA LEU A 366 0.90 17.78 2.26
C LEU A 366 1.46 16.70 1.33
N ILE A 367 2.25 17.12 0.36
CA ILE A 367 3.11 16.23 -0.41
C ILE A 367 4.54 16.70 -0.16
N LEU A 368 5.41 15.77 0.23
CA LEU A 368 6.84 16.01 0.32
C LEU A 368 7.51 14.89 -0.43
N ARG A 369 8.26 15.24 -1.47
CA ARG A 369 8.86 14.29 -2.38
C ARG A 369 10.30 14.66 -2.65
N ASP A 370 11.19 13.74 -2.34
CA ASP A 370 12.59 13.82 -2.72
C ASP A 370 12.70 13.72 -4.24
N SER A 371 13.60 14.50 -4.82
CA SER A 371 13.86 14.58 -6.24
C SER A 371 15.31 14.97 -6.44
N LEU A 372 15.97 14.38 -7.44
CA LEU A 372 17.12 15.04 -8.06
C LEU A 372 16.66 16.41 -8.60
N ASP A 373 17.49 17.44 -8.46
CA ASP A 373 17.12 18.80 -8.82
C ASP A 373 16.71 18.88 -10.31
N PRO A 374 15.40 19.08 -10.61
CA PRO A 374 14.91 19.04 -11.98
C PRO A 374 15.27 20.32 -12.75
N SER A 375 15.68 21.39 -12.06
CA SER A 375 16.09 22.65 -12.69
C SER A 375 17.43 22.54 -13.43
N ILE A 376 18.23 21.54 -13.07
CA ILE A 376 19.49 21.21 -13.72
C ILE A 376 19.13 20.58 -15.09
N THR A 377 19.17 21.34 -16.18
CA THR A 377 18.80 20.89 -17.55
C THR A 377 20.02 20.59 -18.42
N LEU A 378 20.02 19.43 -19.09
CA LEU A 378 21.16 19.02 -19.92
C LEU A 378 21.43 20.11 -20.95
N PRO A 379 22.64 20.70 -20.96
CA PRO A 379 22.93 21.76 -21.91
C PRO A 379 22.90 21.18 -23.34
N PRO A 380 22.20 21.83 -24.28
CA PRO A 380 21.97 21.29 -25.62
C PRO A 380 23.24 21.20 -26.48
N ASP A 381 24.30 21.97 -26.16
CA ASP A 381 25.50 22.15 -27.00
C ASP A 381 26.82 22.15 -26.18
N VAL A 382 27.09 21.12 -25.37
CA VAL A 382 28.41 21.03 -24.69
C VAL A 382 29.39 20.20 -25.51
N THR A 383 30.44 20.88 -25.96
CA THR A 383 31.52 20.35 -26.79
C THR A 383 32.71 19.81 -25.99
N SER A 384 32.78 20.06 -24.67
CA SER A 384 33.85 19.63 -23.75
C SER A 384 33.38 18.54 -22.78
N VAL A 385 34.15 17.44 -22.71
CA VAL A 385 33.82 16.26 -21.88
C VAL A 385 33.85 16.57 -20.37
N SER A 386 34.73 17.47 -19.91
CA SER A 386 34.91 17.80 -18.49
C SER A 386 33.72 18.56 -17.88
N ASP A 387 33.10 19.45 -18.64
CA ASP A 387 31.98 20.27 -18.16
C ASP A 387 30.71 19.42 -18.07
N VAL A 388 30.55 18.44 -18.96
CA VAL A 388 29.47 17.45 -18.91
C VAL A 388 29.60 16.51 -17.72
N ASP A 389 30.80 16.07 -17.37
CA ASP A 389 31.01 15.15 -16.25
C ASP A 389 30.72 15.81 -14.90
N GLN A 390 31.20 17.04 -14.68
CA GLN A 390 30.86 17.81 -13.48
C GLN A 390 29.35 18.12 -13.42
N TYR A 391 28.77 18.52 -14.55
CA TYR A 391 27.35 18.82 -14.66
C TYR A 391 26.47 17.59 -14.38
N LEU A 392 26.80 16.44 -14.96
CA LEU A 392 26.10 15.18 -14.70
C LEU A 392 26.30 14.75 -13.25
N SER A 393 27.49 14.95 -12.67
CA SER A 393 27.72 14.70 -11.25
C SER A 393 26.77 15.52 -10.37
N ASP A 394 26.63 16.82 -10.64
CA ASP A 394 25.75 17.71 -9.88
C ASP A 394 24.27 17.33 -10.07
N ALA A 395 23.85 17.10 -11.32
CA ALA A 395 22.49 16.67 -11.67
C ALA A 395 22.09 15.32 -11.03
N LEU A 396 23.07 14.43 -10.82
CA LEU A 396 22.88 13.08 -10.29
C LEU A 396 23.12 12.99 -8.77
N SER A 397 23.47 14.09 -8.10
CA SER A 397 23.79 14.11 -6.67
C SER A 397 23.02 15.14 -5.86
N LYS A 398 22.57 16.25 -6.46
CA LYS A 398 21.84 17.29 -5.74
C LYS A 398 20.36 16.94 -5.60
N HIS A 399 19.93 16.76 -4.37
CA HIS A 399 18.54 16.47 -4.00
C HIS A 399 17.79 17.73 -3.52
N VAL A 400 16.51 17.81 -3.85
CA VAL A 400 15.57 18.85 -3.41
C VAL A 400 14.24 18.22 -3.01
N CYS A 401 13.54 18.80 -2.03
CA CYS A 401 12.19 18.37 -1.68
C CYS A 401 11.15 19.19 -2.45
N ILE A 402 10.37 18.52 -3.29
CA ILE A 402 9.27 19.09 -4.04
C ILE A 402 7.97 18.95 -3.25
N THR A 403 7.29 20.09 -3.04
CA THR A 403 6.05 20.17 -2.24
C THR A 403 4.81 20.54 -3.07
N SER A 404 4.97 20.79 -4.36
CA SER A 404 3.87 21.04 -5.30
C SER A 404 3.49 19.77 -6.05
N HIS A 405 2.18 19.48 -6.12
CA HIS A 405 1.66 18.30 -6.81
C HIS A 405 1.92 18.29 -8.32
N LYS A 406 2.00 19.47 -8.94
CA LYS A 406 2.15 19.62 -10.40
C LYS A 406 3.59 19.80 -10.85
N ALA A 407 4.52 19.97 -9.90
CA ALA A 407 5.93 20.11 -10.23
C ALA A 407 6.50 18.80 -10.79
N SER A 408 7.49 18.92 -11.67
CA SER A 408 8.23 17.76 -12.19
C SER A 408 9.19 17.25 -11.12
N ILE A 409 9.30 15.93 -11.02
CA ILE A 409 10.29 15.20 -10.23
C ILE A 409 11.27 14.56 -11.20
N ARG A 410 12.54 14.46 -10.79
CA ARG A 410 13.54 13.63 -11.45
C ARG A 410 14.07 12.60 -10.47
N GLU A 411 14.16 11.36 -10.93
CA GLU A 411 14.74 10.24 -10.18
C GLU A 411 15.75 9.48 -11.01
N LYS A 412 16.64 8.76 -10.32
CA LYS A 412 17.62 7.87 -10.93
C LYS A 412 17.40 6.43 -10.49
N VAL A 413 17.36 5.52 -11.47
CA VAL A 413 17.36 4.07 -11.25
C VAL A 413 18.51 3.45 -12.03
N GLY A 414 19.53 2.98 -11.33
CA GLY A 414 20.76 2.52 -11.95
C GLY A 414 21.40 3.63 -12.79
N GLY A 415 21.63 3.35 -14.07
CA GLY A 415 22.12 4.34 -15.04
C GLY A 415 21.04 5.08 -15.81
N PHE A 416 19.78 5.12 -15.35
CA PHE A 416 18.67 5.72 -16.07
C PHE A 416 18.00 6.84 -15.27
N LEU A 417 17.55 7.88 -15.97
CA LEU A 417 16.79 8.99 -15.40
C LEU A 417 15.29 8.91 -15.73
N PHE A 418 14.47 9.29 -14.76
CA PHE A 418 13.01 9.29 -14.88
C PHE A 418 12.46 10.64 -14.45
N GLU A 419 11.75 11.30 -15.35
CA GLU A 419 11.01 12.52 -15.09
C GLU A 419 9.51 12.26 -15.16
N TYR A 420 8.79 12.77 -14.16
CA TYR A 420 7.34 12.64 -14.06
C TYR A 420 6.76 13.63 -13.03
N PRO A 421 5.46 13.97 -13.11
CA PRO A 421 4.82 14.86 -12.14
C PRO A 421 4.86 14.32 -10.69
N ALA A 422 5.01 15.20 -9.70
CA ALA A 422 5.09 14.83 -8.29
C ALA A 422 3.86 14.07 -7.77
N SER A 423 2.69 14.34 -8.35
CA SER A 423 1.45 13.61 -8.10
C SER A 423 1.49 12.16 -8.58
N SER A 424 2.21 11.86 -9.66
CA SER A 424 2.22 10.56 -10.33
C SER A 424 2.84 9.47 -9.45
N PHE A 425 2.43 8.22 -9.70
CA PHE A 425 3.00 7.08 -9.02
C PHE A 425 4.42 6.78 -9.54
N PHE A 426 5.33 6.54 -8.60
CA PHE A 426 6.62 5.90 -8.82
C PHE A 426 6.99 5.21 -7.51
N GLN A 427 7.89 4.24 -7.55
CA GLN A 427 8.28 3.51 -6.35
C GLN A 427 8.93 4.47 -5.34
N ASN A 428 8.56 4.34 -4.06
CA ASN A 428 9.02 5.28 -3.02
C ASN A 428 10.36 4.88 -2.38
N ASN A 429 10.98 3.80 -2.85
CA ASN A 429 12.27 3.32 -2.36
C ASN A 429 13.17 3.07 -3.57
N ASN A 430 13.93 4.08 -3.96
CA ASN A 430 14.79 3.98 -5.15
C ASN A 430 15.96 3.03 -4.94
N SER A 431 16.42 2.86 -3.69
CA SER A 431 17.61 2.06 -3.37
C SER A 431 17.45 0.59 -3.77
N VAL A 432 16.24 0.02 -3.63
CA VAL A 432 15.98 -1.39 -3.98
C VAL A 432 15.60 -1.61 -5.44
N LEU A 433 15.32 -0.54 -6.20
CA LEU A 433 14.91 -0.68 -7.61
C LEU A 433 16.01 -1.26 -8.48
N VAL A 434 17.28 -0.94 -8.19
CA VAL A 434 18.41 -1.53 -8.90
C VAL A 434 18.42 -3.06 -8.71
N PRO A 435 18.51 -3.60 -7.48
CA PRO A 435 18.36 -5.03 -7.24
C PRO A 435 17.11 -5.68 -7.87
N LEU A 436 15.97 -4.99 -7.86
CA LEU A 436 14.73 -5.49 -8.46
C LEU A 436 14.84 -5.62 -9.98
N THR A 437 15.26 -4.54 -10.66
CA THR A 437 15.41 -4.53 -12.13
C THR A 437 16.51 -5.46 -12.60
N ASP A 438 17.59 -5.61 -11.84
CA ASP A 438 18.65 -6.58 -12.11
C ASP A 438 18.15 -8.01 -11.99
N TYR A 439 17.38 -8.33 -10.95
CA TYR A 439 16.78 -9.66 -10.82
C TYR A 439 15.79 -9.96 -11.96
N VAL A 440 14.96 -8.99 -12.36
CA VAL A 440 14.05 -9.15 -13.50
C VAL A 440 14.84 -9.41 -14.79
N LYS A 441 15.91 -8.64 -15.04
CA LYS A 441 16.83 -8.88 -16.16
C LYS A 441 17.42 -10.29 -16.11
N GLU A 442 17.96 -10.73 -14.97
CA GLU A 442 18.56 -12.06 -14.80
C GLU A 442 17.54 -13.19 -14.96
N ALA A 443 16.31 -12.99 -14.50
CA ALA A 443 15.21 -13.94 -14.68
C ALA A 443 14.81 -14.11 -16.16
N ILE A 444 14.91 -13.04 -16.95
CA ILE A 444 14.65 -13.06 -18.39
C ILE A 444 15.83 -13.69 -19.15
N PHE A 445 17.06 -13.37 -18.74
CA PHE A 445 18.29 -13.80 -19.40
C PHE A 445 19.20 -14.64 -18.47
N PRO A 446 18.77 -15.83 -18.04
CA PRO A 446 19.55 -16.63 -17.12
C PRO A 446 20.86 -17.10 -17.76
N SER A 447 21.93 -17.14 -16.95
CA SER A 447 23.25 -17.59 -17.39
C SER A 447 23.18 -19.05 -17.85
N GLY A 448 23.68 -19.32 -19.05
CA GLY A 448 23.70 -20.67 -19.64
C GLY A 448 22.43 -21.07 -20.41
N ALA A 449 21.46 -20.18 -20.59
CA ALA A 449 20.32 -20.46 -21.47
C ALA A 449 20.75 -20.66 -22.93
N GLU A 450 20.30 -21.77 -23.53
CA GLU A 450 20.43 -22.02 -24.97
C GLU A 450 19.59 -21.01 -25.78
N LYS A 451 20.02 -20.73 -27.02
CA LYS A 451 19.28 -19.85 -27.94
C LYS A 451 17.95 -20.52 -28.35
N PRO A 452 16.89 -19.74 -28.65
CA PRO A 452 16.89 -18.29 -28.86
C PRO A 452 16.65 -17.47 -27.59
N ARG A 453 17.34 -16.32 -27.50
CA ARG A 453 17.11 -15.33 -26.43
C ARG A 453 15.90 -14.47 -26.78
N PRO A 454 15.13 -14.01 -25.77
CA PRO A 454 14.09 -13.02 -26.01
C PRO A 454 14.64 -11.77 -26.70
N THR A 455 13.91 -11.28 -27.70
CA THR A 455 14.24 -10.05 -28.45
C THR A 455 13.14 -9.00 -28.32
N HIS A 456 11.94 -9.39 -27.87
CA HIS A 456 10.78 -8.52 -27.70
C HIS A 456 10.33 -8.47 -26.24
N LEU A 457 10.03 -7.27 -25.74
CA LEU A 457 9.47 -7.03 -24.41
C LEU A 457 8.07 -6.41 -24.53
N VAL A 458 7.13 -6.94 -23.76
CA VAL A 458 5.84 -6.30 -23.50
C VAL A 458 5.79 -5.89 -22.03
N ASP A 459 5.74 -4.60 -21.75
CA ASP A 459 5.66 -4.04 -20.39
C ASP A 459 4.21 -3.63 -20.10
N THR A 460 3.49 -4.43 -19.32
CA THR A 460 2.09 -4.17 -18.99
C THR A 460 1.99 -3.45 -17.64
N TYR A 461 1.10 -2.46 -17.57
CA TYR A 461 1.01 -1.54 -16.43
C TYR A 461 2.31 -0.74 -16.26
N CYS A 462 2.89 -0.30 -17.39
CA CYS A 462 4.28 0.18 -17.43
C CYS A 462 4.53 1.48 -16.66
N GLY A 463 3.48 2.19 -16.24
CA GLY A 463 3.59 3.48 -15.57
C GLY A 463 4.44 4.46 -16.40
N SER A 464 5.46 5.06 -15.78
CA SER A 464 6.42 5.96 -16.42
C SER A 464 7.58 5.23 -17.14
N GLY A 465 7.46 3.92 -17.37
CA GLY A 465 8.38 3.11 -18.16
C GLY A 465 9.54 2.46 -17.38
N LEU A 466 9.36 2.13 -16.10
CA LEU A 466 10.45 1.59 -15.26
C LEU A 466 11.14 0.38 -15.90
N PHE A 467 10.40 -0.69 -16.20
CA PHE A 467 10.97 -1.91 -16.78
C PHE A 467 11.31 -1.73 -18.26
N ALA A 468 10.42 -1.12 -19.05
CA ALA A 468 10.68 -0.82 -20.46
C ALA A 468 12.02 -0.09 -20.68
N ILE A 469 12.34 0.93 -19.87
CA ILE A 469 13.55 1.73 -20.03
C ILE A 469 14.77 1.04 -19.42
N THR A 470 14.67 0.50 -18.21
CA THR A 470 15.83 -0.15 -17.55
C THR A 470 16.27 -1.43 -18.25
N LEU A 471 15.34 -2.16 -18.86
CA LEU A 471 15.63 -3.37 -19.63
C LEU A 471 15.93 -3.09 -21.10
N SER A 472 15.77 -1.84 -21.56
CA SER A 472 15.90 -1.49 -22.97
C SER A 472 17.21 -1.93 -23.66
N PRO A 473 18.40 -1.94 -23.01
CA PRO A 473 19.63 -2.41 -23.66
C PRO A 473 19.61 -3.88 -24.13
N TYR A 474 18.67 -4.70 -23.63
CA TYR A 474 18.64 -6.14 -23.83
C TYR A 474 17.61 -6.61 -24.86
N PHE A 475 16.79 -5.69 -25.37
CA PHE A 475 15.71 -6.00 -26.32
C PHE A 475 15.92 -5.25 -27.64
N LYS A 476 15.31 -5.75 -28.72
CA LYS A 476 15.24 -5.06 -30.01
C LYS A 476 14.01 -4.17 -30.09
N THR A 477 12.88 -4.68 -29.58
CA THR A 477 11.58 -4.02 -29.66
C THR A 477 10.85 -4.13 -28.31
N ILE A 478 10.24 -3.04 -27.89
CA ILE A 478 9.55 -2.91 -26.60
C ILE A 478 8.20 -2.24 -26.83
N SER A 479 7.14 -2.81 -26.27
CA SER A 479 5.82 -2.19 -26.27
C SER A 479 5.28 -2.10 -24.84
N GLY A 480 4.94 -0.90 -24.40
CA GLY A 480 4.38 -0.65 -23.07
C GLY A 480 2.91 -0.21 -23.12
N ILE A 481 2.13 -0.62 -22.13
CA ILE A 481 0.74 -0.17 -21.96
C ILE A 481 0.46 0.30 -20.53
N GLU A 482 -0.27 1.41 -20.41
CA GLU A 482 -0.67 1.99 -19.13
C GLU A 482 -2.02 2.71 -19.30
N LEU A 483 -2.87 2.68 -18.27
CA LEU A 483 -4.17 3.35 -18.30
C LEU A 483 -4.03 4.88 -18.24
N SER A 484 -3.06 5.36 -17.45
CA SER A 484 -2.75 6.77 -17.26
C SER A 484 -2.05 7.39 -18.46
N VAL A 485 -2.77 8.28 -19.16
CA VAL A 485 -2.21 9.07 -20.27
C VAL A 485 -1.03 9.94 -19.81
N GLU A 486 -1.08 10.47 -18.58
CA GLU A 486 0.03 11.27 -18.02
C GLU A 486 1.29 10.43 -17.83
N SER A 487 1.14 9.20 -17.34
CA SER A 487 2.26 8.26 -17.17
C SER A 487 2.86 7.85 -18.52
N ILE A 488 2.04 7.64 -19.54
CA ILE A 488 2.52 7.38 -20.92
C ILE A 488 3.32 8.56 -21.47
N ARG A 489 2.87 9.81 -21.25
CA ARG A 489 3.65 11.00 -21.65
C ARG A 489 5.00 11.04 -20.94
N SER A 490 5.03 10.75 -19.64
CA SER A 490 6.28 10.61 -18.89
C SER A 490 7.16 9.51 -19.46
N ALA A 491 6.62 8.32 -19.75
CA ALA A 491 7.37 7.21 -20.33
C ALA A 491 8.01 7.58 -21.69
N GLN A 492 7.25 8.22 -22.58
CA GLN A 492 7.74 8.73 -23.86
C GLN A 492 8.83 9.80 -23.70
N SER A 493 8.65 10.72 -22.74
CA SER A 493 9.67 11.73 -22.41
C SER A 493 10.94 11.10 -21.85
N ASN A 494 10.80 10.09 -21.00
CA ASN A 494 11.91 9.38 -20.37
C ASN A 494 12.72 8.57 -21.40
N VAL A 495 12.08 7.99 -22.41
CA VAL A 495 12.82 7.37 -23.54
C VAL A 495 13.67 8.41 -24.26
N LYS A 496 13.10 9.57 -24.59
CA LYS A 496 13.85 10.65 -25.26
C LYS A 496 15.02 11.13 -24.40
N LEU A 497 14.79 11.32 -23.09
CA LEU A 497 15.80 11.74 -22.12
C LEU A 497 16.95 10.74 -22.03
N ASN A 498 16.66 9.45 -21.91
CA ASN A 498 17.71 8.43 -21.78
C ASN A 498 18.44 8.19 -23.11
N ASN A 499 17.77 8.35 -24.26
CA ASN A 499 18.41 8.25 -25.56
C ASN A 499 19.37 9.43 -25.83
N SER A 500 19.02 10.66 -25.41
CA SER A 500 19.94 11.79 -25.54
C SER A 500 21.16 11.64 -24.64
N LEU A 501 20.99 11.11 -23.43
CA LEU A 501 22.09 10.82 -22.52
C LEU A 501 23.02 9.71 -23.03
N ARG A 502 22.49 8.69 -23.72
CA ARG A 502 23.30 7.66 -24.38
C ARG A 502 24.18 8.19 -25.50
N ALA A 503 23.96 9.39 -26.02
CA ALA A 503 24.89 9.98 -26.98
C ALA A 503 26.21 10.44 -26.29
N ILE A 504 26.22 10.57 -24.96
CA ILE A 504 27.36 11.05 -24.18
C ILE A 504 28.28 9.87 -23.83
N PRO A 505 29.55 9.83 -24.31
CA PRO A 505 30.47 8.71 -24.07
C PRO A 505 30.70 8.37 -22.60
N SER A 506 30.84 9.38 -21.74
CA SER A 506 31.00 9.22 -20.28
C SER A 506 29.79 8.55 -19.63
N TYR A 507 28.57 8.90 -20.07
CA TYR A 507 27.33 8.31 -19.58
C TYR A 507 27.16 6.86 -20.03
N ASN A 508 27.54 6.55 -21.29
CA ASN A 508 27.58 5.17 -21.76
C ASN A 508 28.53 4.30 -20.93
N LYS A 509 29.68 4.83 -20.52
CA LYS A 509 30.63 4.11 -19.66
C LYS A 509 30.02 3.79 -18.28
N LEU A 510 29.19 4.67 -17.73
CA LEU A 510 28.45 4.46 -16.46
C LEU A 510 27.36 3.37 -16.56
N ILE A 511 26.63 3.32 -17.68
CA ILE A 511 25.66 2.25 -17.94
C ILE A 511 26.37 0.91 -18.17
N SER A 512 27.53 0.93 -18.83
CA SER A 512 28.28 -0.27 -19.19
C SER A 512 29.01 -0.90 -18.00
N SER A 513 29.43 -0.12 -17.00
CA SER A 513 30.16 -0.62 -15.83
C SER A 513 29.28 -1.30 -14.77
N SER A 514 27.95 -1.15 -14.86
CA SER A 514 26.98 -1.72 -13.92
C SER A 514 26.40 -3.08 -14.35
N SER A 515 26.81 -3.63 -15.50
CA SER A 515 26.26 -4.87 -16.06
C SER A 515 27.32 -5.98 -16.19
N SER A 516 27.39 -6.88 -15.20
CA SER A 516 28.44 -7.91 -15.10
C SER A 516 28.12 -9.28 -15.70
N THR A 517 26.96 -9.53 -16.32
CA THR A 517 26.57 -10.92 -16.64
C THR A 517 25.88 -11.18 -17.99
N SER A 518 25.48 -10.16 -18.75
CA SER A 518 24.89 -10.37 -20.08
C SER A 518 25.21 -9.25 -21.06
N SER A 519 25.83 -9.59 -22.20
CA SER A 519 26.14 -8.62 -23.26
C SER A 519 24.86 -8.00 -23.84
N PRO A 520 24.79 -6.65 -24.01
CA PRO A 520 23.69 -5.98 -24.67
C PRO A 520 23.45 -6.55 -26.08
N VAL A 521 22.19 -6.62 -26.50
CA VAL A 521 21.82 -7.11 -27.85
C VAL A 521 22.04 -6.03 -28.92
N THR A 522 21.94 -4.75 -28.53
CA THR A 522 22.05 -3.62 -29.46
C THR A 522 23.50 -3.13 -29.54
N SER A 523 24.25 -3.61 -30.52
CA SER A 523 25.49 -2.97 -31.00
C SER A 523 25.21 -1.91 -32.09
N SER A 524 23.93 -1.62 -32.37
CA SER A 524 23.48 -0.63 -33.33
C SER A 524 23.55 0.79 -32.74
N THR A 525 23.96 1.74 -33.57
CA THR A 525 23.91 3.18 -33.29
C THR A 525 22.48 3.70 -33.06
N GLU A 526 21.47 2.93 -33.48
CA GLU A 526 20.05 3.15 -33.18
C GLU A 526 19.64 2.23 -32.02
N GLY A 527 19.13 2.82 -30.93
CA GLY A 527 18.63 2.08 -29.77
C GLY A 527 17.40 1.20 -30.09
N PRO A 528 16.84 0.49 -29.11
CA PRO A 528 15.65 -0.35 -29.34
C PRO A 528 14.44 0.48 -29.79
N ASP A 529 13.56 -0.13 -30.57
CA ASP A 529 12.26 0.45 -30.93
C ASP A 529 11.32 0.34 -29.73
N ILE A 530 10.99 1.49 -29.10
CA ILE A 530 10.15 1.54 -27.91
C ILE A 530 8.87 2.31 -28.21
N THR A 531 7.74 1.63 -28.03
CA THR A 531 6.39 2.18 -28.23
C THR A 531 5.58 2.14 -26.94
N PHE A 532 4.77 3.17 -26.68
CA PHE A 532 3.88 3.24 -25.52
C PHE A 532 2.47 3.58 -25.96
N LYS A 533 1.48 2.87 -25.39
CA LYS A 533 0.05 3.06 -25.67
C LYS A 533 -0.72 3.28 -24.38
N SER A 534 -1.65 4.23 -24.40
CA SER A 534 -2.64 4.35 -23.33
C SER A 534 -3.79 3.37 -23.54
N GLY A 535 -4.16 2.59 -22.53
CA GLY A 535 -5.26 1.63 -22.61
C GLY A 535 -5.36 0.71 -21.40
N THR A 536 -6.36 -0.16 -21.40
CA THR A 536 -6.39 -1.28 -20.45
C THR A 536 -5.32 -2.29 -20.82
N ALA A 537 -4.83 -3.09 -19.87
CA ALA A 537 -3.80 -4.10 -20.17
C ALA A 537 -4.21 -5.04 -21.32
N SER A 538 -5.50 -5.34 -21.46
CA SER A 538 -6.03 -6.17 -22.54
C SER A 538 -5.90 -5.56 -23.94
N ASP A 539 -5.80 -4.22 -24.05
CA ASP A 539 -5.66 -3.53 -25.33
C ASP A 539 -4.25 -3.67 -25.94
N ILE A 540 -3.29 -4.32 -25.26
CA ILE A 540 -1.91 -4.49 -25.73
C ILE A 540 -1.81 -5.48 -26.89
N PHE A 541 -2.61 -6.55 -26.87
CA PHE A 541 -2.52 -7.62 -27.87
C PHE A 541 -2.99 -7.17 -29.25
N SER A 542 -3.71 -6.05 -29.37
CA SER A 542 -3.99 -5.42 -30.67
C SER A 542 -2.72 -4.86 -31.34
N SER A 543 -1.72 -4.47 -30.55
CA SER A 543 -0.47 -3.84 -31.03
C SER A 543 0.71 -4.81 -31.10
N VAL A 544 0.68 -5.89 -30.32
CA VAL A 544 1.79 -6.87 -30.28
C VAL A 544 1.46 -8.21 -30.95
N SER A 545 0.35 -8.28 -31.70
CA SER A 545 -0.07 -9.51 -32.39
C SER A 545 0.95 -10.01 -33.42
N SER A 546 1.77 -9.13 -33.98
CA SER A 546 2.86 -9.46 -34.91
C SER A 546 4.15 -9.90 -34.21
N PHE A 547 4.27 -9.77 -32.88
CA PHE A 547 5.49 -10.13 -32.18
C PHE A 547 5.69 -11.66 -32.20
N PRO A 548 6.92 -12.16 -32.42
CA PRO A 548 7.22 -13.58 -32.36
C PRO A 548 7.08 -14.06 -30.91
N ARG A 549 6.01 -14.81 -30.61
CA ARG A 549 5.71 -15.26 -29.23
C ARG A 549 6.89 -15.93 -28.52
N HIS A 550 7.67 -16.74 -29.24
CA HIS A 550 8.80 -17.50 -28.72
C HIS A 550 10.06 -16.67 -28.47
N GLU A 551 10.10 -15.41 -28.93
CA GLU A 551 11.13 -14.44 -28.59
C GLU A 551 10.56 -13.28 -27.75
N THR A 552 9.32 -13.40 -27.27
CA THR A 552 8.63 -12.36 -26.51
C THR A 552 8.57 -12.71 -25.04
N VAL A 553 8.82 -11.72 -24.19
CA VAL A 553 8.59 -11.78 -22.75
C VAL A 553 7.59 -10.71 -22.35
N ILE A 554 6.68 -11.04 -21.42
CA ILE A 554 5.75 -10.08 -20.83
C ILE A 554 6.14 -9.84 -19.37
N VAL A 555 6.37 -8.57 -19.03
CA VAL A 555 6.45 -8.10 -17.64
C VAL A 555 5.08 -7.58 -17.22
N ILE A 556 4.63 -8.01 -16.05
CA ILE A 556 3.30 -7.69 -15.51
C ILE A 556 3.49 -7.05 -14.14
N ASP A 557 3.15 -5.77 -13.97
CA ASP A 557 3.19 -5.06 -12.67
C ASP A 557 1.82 -4.43 -12.34
N PRO A 558 0.80 -5.25 -12.05
CA PRO A 558 -0.57 -4.78 -11.93
C PRO A 558 -0.81 -4.04 -10.60
N PRO A 559 -1.90 -3.27 -10.49
CA PRO A 559 -2.33 -2.70 -9.22
C PRO A 559 -2.67 -3.81 -8.19
N ARG A 560 -2.92 -3.42 -6.93
CA ARG A 560 -3.24 -4.34 -5.81
C ARG A 560 -4.40 -5.31 -6.05
N LYS A 561 -5.29 -5.04 -7.02
CA LYS A 561 -6.38 -5.95 -7.41
C LYS A 561 -5.93 -7.15 -8.25
N GLY A 562 -4.70 -7.12 -8.75
CA GLY A 562 -4.16 -8.08 -9.72
C GLY A 562 -4.62 -7.79 -11.15
N CYS A 563 -4.48 -8.80 -12.00
CA CYS A 563 -4.90 -8.79 -13.38
C CYS A 563 -6.41 -9.07 -13.52
N ASP A 564 -7.00 -8.51 -14.57
CA ASP A 564 -8.37 -8.84 -14.97
C ASP A 564 -8.36 -10.17 -15.76
N GLU A 565 -9.44 -10.96 -15.67
CA GLU A 565 -9.50 -12.32 -16.26
C GLU A 565 -9.30 -12.30 -17.78
N GLU A 566 -9.86 -11.31 -18.47
CA GLU A 566 -9.69 -11.13 -19.93
C GLU A 566 -8.22 -10.98 -20.31
N PHE A 567 -7.45 -10.19 -19.57
CA PHE A 567 -6.01 -10.04 -19.81
C PHE A 567 -5.29 -11.38 -19.64
N ILE A 568 -5.61 -12.15 -18.60
CA ILE A 568 -5.02 -13.48 -18.39
C ILE A 568 -5.38 -14.42 -19.56
N ARG A 569 -6.64 -14.44 -20.02
CA ARG A 569 -7.05 -15.23 -21.19
C ARG A 569 -6.25 -14.87 -22.44
N GLN A 570 -6.00 -13.59 -22.67
CA GLN A 570 -5.21 -13.13 -23.81
C GLN A 570 -3.72 -13.49 -23.68
N VAL A 571 -3.14 -13.42 -22.47
CA VAL A 571 -1.78 -13.92 -22.20
C VAL A 571 -1.70 -15.42 -22.50
N VAL A 572 -2.68 -16.19 -22.04
CA VAL A 572 -2.80 -17.63 -22.37
C VAL A 572 -2.90 -17.81 -23.88
N GLN A 573 -3.70 -17.02 -24.60
CA GLN A 573 -3.80 -17.13 -26.05
C GLN A 573 -2.51 -16.71 -26.78
N PHE A 574 -1.79 -15.70 -26.32
CA PHE A 574 -0.55 -15.23 -26.95
C PHE A 574 0.62 -16.20 -26.70
N ARG A 575 0.70 -16.79 -25.50
CA ARG A 575 1.66 -17.83 -25.10
C ARG A 575 3.13 -17.40 -25.33
N PRO A 576 3.61 -16.31 -24.70
CA PRO A 576 5.00 -15.83 -24.81
C PRO A 576 6.03 -16.82 -24.23
N ALA A 577 7.31 -16.63 -24.53
CA ALA A 577 8.39 -17.49 -24.04
C ALA A 577 8.53 -17.49 -22.51
N ALA A 578 8.35 -16.32 -21.89
CA ALA A 578 8.34 -16.19 -20.44
C ALA A 578 7.42 -15.05 -19.98
N LEU A 579 7.01 -15.14 -18.71
CA LEU A 579 6.26 -14.13 -17.98
C LEU A 579 7.02 -13.77 -16.71
N VAL A 580 7.15 -12.48 -16.43
CA VAL A 580 7.68 -11.98 -15.16
C VAL A 580 6.60 -11.14 -14.49
N TYR A 581 5.97 -11.71 -13.47
CA TYR A 581 4.91 -11.05 -12.72
C TYR A 581 5.49 -10.41 -11.46
N VAL A 582 5.55 -9.09 -11.43
CA VAL A 582 5.91 -8.25 -10.26
C VAL A 582 4.62 -7.84 -9.54
N SER A 583 4.58 -7.93 -8.21
CA SER A 583 3.38 -7.55 -7.47
C SER A 583 3.65 -7.08 -6.04
N CYS A 584 2.97 -6.00 -5.65
CA CYS A 584 2.86 -5.55 -4.26
C CYS A 584 1.73 -6.23 -3.46
N ASN A 585 0.94 -7.11 -4.09
CA ASN A 585 -0.05 -7.95 -3.42
C ASN A 585 0.13 -9.42 -3.81
N VAL A 586 0.87 -10.15 -2.97
CA VAL A 586 1.22 -11.55 -3.16
C VAL A 586 0.01 -12.48 -3.26
N HIS A 587 -1.13 -12.11 -2.66
CA HIS A 587 -2.34 -12.94 -2.63
C HIS A 587 -3.04 -12.93 -3.99
N THR A 588 -3.20 -11.74 -4.58
CA THR A 588 -3.74 -11.62 -5.95
C THR A 588 -2.76 -12.18 -6.97
N GLN A 589 -1.44 -12.01 -6.78
CA GLN A 589 -0.45 -12.65 -7.64
C GLN A 589 -0.60 -14.17 -7.62
N ALA A 590 -0.69 -14.78 -6.44
CA ALA A 590 -0.89 -16.23 -6.30
C ALA A 590 -2.16 -16.70 -7.02
N ARG A 591 -3.30 -16.00 -6.82
CA ARG A 591 -4.56 -16.26 -7.51
C ARG A 591 -4.39 -16.23 -9.05
N ASP A 592 -3.79 -15.16 -9.55
CA ASP A 592 -3.66 -14.91 -11.00
C ASP A 592 -2.71 -15.91 -11.65
N VAL A 593 -1.56 -16.19 -11.03
CA VAL A 593 -0.61 -17.21 -11.50
C VAL A 593 -1.27 -18.59 -11.51
N GLY A 594 -2.01 -18.93 -10.45
CA GLY A 594 -2.76 -20.18 -10.38
C GLY A 594 -3.83 -20.31 -11.47
N MET A 595 -4.57 -19.23 -11.74
CA MET A 595 -5.56 -19.17 -12.81
C MET A 595 -4.93 -19.32 -14.19
N LEU A 596 -3.81 -18.63 -14.43
CA LEU A 596 -3.08 -18.70 -15.69
C LEU A 596 -2.59 -20.12 -15.98
N LEU A 597 -1.96 -20.78 -15.01
CA LEU A 597 -1.46 -22.15 -15.17
C LEU A 597 -2.59 -23.14 -15.47
N ARG A 598 -3.70 -23.07 -14.71
CA ARG A 598 -4.87 -23.92 -14.98
C ARG A 598 -5.46 -23.69 -16.37
N MET A 599 -5.62 -22.44 -16.78
CA MET A 599 -6.14 -22.12 -18.12
C MET A 599 -5.22 -22.63 -19.24
N VAL A 600 -3.90 -22.63 -19.03
CA VAL A 600 -2.93 -23.19 -19.98
C VAL A 600 -3.03 -24.70 -20.01
N ASP A 601 -3.12 -25.35 -18.85
CA ASP A 601 -3.26 -26.79 -18.76
C ASP A 601 -4.54 -27.28 -19.43
N GLU A 602 -5.67 -26.63 -19.15
CA GLU A 602 -6.96 -26.91 -19.79
C GLU A 602 -6.94 -26.67 -21.31
N ALA A 603 -6.18 -25.68 -21.78
CA ALA A 603 -6.04 -25.42 -23.21
C ALA A 603 -5.20 -26.52 -23.88
N GLU A 604 -4.08 -26.91 -23.29
CA GLU A 604 -3.20 -27.96 -23.84
C GLU A 604 -3.83 -29.36 -23.77
N GLU A 605 -4.74 -29.63 -22.82
CA GLU A 605 -5.50 -30.89 -22.76
C GLU A 605 -6.58 -31.02 -23.84
N LYS A 606 -7.10 -29.89 -24.34
CA LYS A 606 -8.16 -29.86 -25.36
C LYS A 606 -7.63 -29.78 -26.79
N CYS A 607 -6.35 -29.47 -26.96
CA CYS A 607 -5.71 -29.35 -28.27
C CYS A 607 -5.21 -30.70 -28.79
N ASP A 608 -5.31 -30.89 -30.10
CA ASP A 608 -4.67 -32.02 -30.79
C ASP A 608 -3.13 -31.93 -30.69
N GLU A 609 -2.44 -33.06 -30.81
CA GLU A 609 -0.96 -33.12 -30.70
C GLU A 609 -0.23 -32.14 -31.64
N THR A 610 -0.79 -31.86 -32.82
CA THR A 610 -0.21 -30.93 -33.80
C THR A 610 -0.39 -29.45 -33.44
N GLU A 611 -1.26 -29.14 -32.47
CA GLU A 611 -1.60 -27.76 -32.07
C GLU A 611 -1.05 -27.38 -30.69
N LYS A 612 -0.35 -28.27 -30.00
CA LYS A 612 0.23 -28.00 -28.67
C LYS A 612 1.19 -26.81 -28.72
N ARG A 613 1.05 -25.90 -27.76
CA ARG A 613 1.82 -24.64 -27.71
C ARG A 613 2.79 -24.58 -26.53
N GLY A 614 2.79 -25.61 -25.69
CA GLY A 614 3.63 -25.74 -24.50
C GLY A 614 2.90 -25.32 -23.22
N ARG A 615 3.42 -25.78 -22.09
CA ARG A 615 2.89 -25.47 -20.74
C ARG A 615 3.82 -24.48 -20.04
N TYR A 616 3.30 -23.75 -19.07
CA TYR A 616 4.18 -22.94 -18.22
C TYR A 616 4.61 -23.72 -16.99
N ARG A 617 5.87 -23.56 -16.63
CA ARG A 617 6.40 -23.90 -15.31
C ARG A 617 6.60 -22.62 -14.51
N LEU A 618 6.07 -22.57 -13.29
CA LEU A 618 6.45 -21.56 -12.31
C LEU A 618 7.88 -21.85 -11.86
N GLU A 619 8.83 -21.12 -12.44
CA GLU A 619 10.26 -21.38 -12.30
C GLU A 619 10.80 -20.87 -10.97
N SER A 620 10.42 -19.65 -10.58
CA SER A 620 10.90 -19.05 -9.33
C SER A 620 9.89 -18.09 -8.72
N LEU A 621 9.99 -17.96 -7.39
CA LEU A 621 9.25 -17.01 -6.57
C LEU A 621 10.24 -16.34 -5.62
N ARG A 622 10.26 -15.01 -5.57
CA ARG A 622 11.16 -14.26 -4.70
C ARG A 622 10.52 -12.96 -4.20
N GLY A 623 10.75 -12.65 -2.92
CA GLY A 623 10.35 -11.39 -2.32
C GLY A 623 11.40 -10.28 -2.46
N PHE A 624 10.95 -9.03 -2.45
CA PHE A 624 11.75 -7.81 -2.36
C PHE A 624 11.19 -6.93 -1.26
N ASP A 625 12.10 -6.34 -0.48
CA ASP A 625 11.73 -5.41 0.56
C ASP A 625 11.79 -3.96 0.06
N LEU A 626 10.73 -3.45 -0.58
CA LEU A 626 10.65 -2.01 -0.91
C LEU A 626 10.30 -1.16 0.30
N PHE A 627 9.79 -1.77 1.37
CA PHE A 627 9.31 -1.04 2.54
C PHE A 627 9.86 -1.65 3.85
N PRO A 628 11.18 -1.49 4.12
CA PRO A 628 11.76 -1.87 5.40
C PRO A 628 10.99 -1.26 6.57
N GLN A 629 10.99 -1.95 7.71
CA GLN A 629 10.22 -1.61 8.92
C GLN A 629 8.70 -1.78 8.80
N THR A 630 8.20 -2.21 7.65
CA THR A 630 6.77 -2.48 7.41
C THR A 630 6.52 -3.94 7.05
N ALA A 631 5.26 -4.36 7.13
CA ALA A 631 4.82 -5.69 6.72
C ALA A 631 4.76 -5.91 5.20
N HIS A 632 4.84 -4.84 4.40
CA HIS A 632 4.70 -4.95 2.94
C HIS A 632 5.87 -5.72 2.32
N VAL A 633 5.53 -6.53 1.31
CA VAL A 633 6.48 -7.28 0.51
C VAL A 633 6.05 -7.23 -0.95
N GLU A 634 7.00 -6.92 -1.81
CA GLU A 634 6.86 -7.08 -3.25
C GLU A 634 7.36 -8.46 -3.63
N SER A 635 6.77 -9.05 -4.66
CA SER A 635 7.13 -10.39 -5.11
C SER A 635 7.32 -10.42 -6.61
N VAL A 636 8.27 -11.22 -7.06
CA VAL A 636 8.50 -11.53 -8.48
C VAL A 636 8.28 -13.02 -8.68
N ALA A 637 7.33 -13.35 -9.55
CA ALA A 637 7.07 -14.71 -10.01
C ALA A 637 7.49 -14.85 -11.48
N VAL A 638 8.30 -15.86 -11.77
CA VAL A 638 8.84 -16.12 -13.11
C VAL A 638 8.21 -17.39 -13.66
N LEU A 639 7.53 -17.29 -14.80
CA LEU A 639 6.97 -18.43 -15.49
C LEU A 639 7.69 -18.61 -16.82
N ARG A 640 8.15 -19.82 -17.10
CA ARG A 640 8.82 -20.17 -18.37
C ARG A 640 8.01 -21.22 -19.12
N LEU A 641 7.84 -21.00 -20.42
CA LEU A 641 7.22 -21.98 -21.31
C LEU A 641 8.15 -23.19 -21.46
N ILE A 642 7.60 -24.40 -21.34
CA ILE A 642 8.27 -25.70 -21.48
C ILE A 642 7.56 -26.58 -22.50
#